data_AF-A0A521CXE9-F1
#
_entry.id   AF-A0A521CXE9-F1
#
_cell.length_a   1.000
_cell.length_b   1.000
_cell.length_c   1.000
_cell.angle_alpha   90.00
_cell.angle_beta   90.00
_cell.angle_gamma   90.00
#
_symmetry.space_group_name_H-M   'P 1'
#
loop_
_entity.id
_entity.type
_entity.pdbx_description
1 polymer ?
#
loop_
_entity_poly.entity_id
_entity_poly.type
_entity_poly.pdbx_seq_one_letter_code
_entity_poly.pdbx_strand_id
1 'polypeptide(L)'
;MAVVDKDNLIVFGGGTLPTGGASAGDIAAVNARIDAVLSNVGKIFPDRATAFAVGREAMLAAYGRIITIEDGGFAVRGPGQTADDPLFLEYPTWGVLLRLPGLATFLRGGIIPLAITNGNEPNWPVAAATGVFASIVGSIANQDFVSIVFSSTNTGPLNLTIGGISAASPVLSADGAALVGGEIVGGRSYILQRRGANWRIVAGDVTTRELRAAIAAEAAVRAAAVDALALIVNGISAELEGPLESVLENGTHWFGFDALRHAIMGWDASGLVTTLADRTLQNAAPRMLAQPGIEAVVQTVQGQNMRALDWDSLGRAILVWKYGERGGYDMHMSQDFWDRGAERLNIGLSLDPTYVTLTICLSQSLLFMDGDSEVAPLYPGVDTDAALMIGGLRRSDGQNLGLPGPRSMAYDYTWPGTGFVSVDPPGNIPTGAYYAVKGYNGWRRKYGLIRRRNVGMLWGQPGEHITRFNAILGDAPAPLVDSRNHWDNLMYWLNEAARIAALEGLIPSVDVLVTQGTSSKQDADPLIHARTLRQLIIDLRREFDARGFEDAMIYFTQPGGDTDTSPSIEHWHVTQSFLDLADEGYGVLVTSEAPLKTWDGNVHFSEIEGEKLLGQFNWARAAREAGRPWTIRSPKVTRNGLIVTLDYESLWDGEMWEVEPDRYNGQGIDQFHGYTCDTANITAIRLIGRKVELTFDAVPLWIDYMMQSQNMVPVNDGYTAFRGLLATTSRMRDPLNPNIVHRRRMPSHGVAVPQ
;
A
#
# COMPACT_ATOMS: atom_id res chain seq x y z
N MET A 1 44.54 -62.02 -3.78
CA MET A 1 45.51 -62.32 -2.71
C MET A 1 45.07 -61.50 -1.50
N ALA A 2 44.52 -62.12 -0.46
CA ALA A 2 44.25 -61.42 0.78
C ALA A 2 45.59 -61.29 1.51
N VAL A 3 46.05 -60.05 1.76
CA VAL A 3 47.14 -59.84 2.70
C VAL A 3 46.49 -59.87 4.08
N VAL A 4 46.65 -61.01 4.75
CA VAL A 4 46.24 -61.18 6.14
C VAL A 4 47.45 -60.82 6.99
N ASP A 5 47.44 -59.62 7.55
CA ASP A 5 48.14 -59.35 8.80
C ASP A 5 47.17 -59.64 9.96
N LYS A 6 47.66 -60.23 11.03
CA LYS A 6 46.89 -60.96 12.05
C LYS A 6 45.93 -60.08 12.86
N ASP A 7 45.98 -58.76 12.71
CA ASP A 7 45.19 -57.84 13.53
C ASP A 7 44.24 -56.93 12.76
N ASN A 8 44.25 -56.88 11.41
CA ASN A 8 43.34 -56.01 10.64
C ASN A 8 42.93 -56.61 9.28
N LEU A 9 41.65 -56.95 9.14
CA LEU A 9 41.06 -57.37 7.87
C LEU A 9 40.60 -56.16 7.05
N ILE A 10 41.25 -55.89 5.92
CA ILE A 10 40.76 -54.91 4.94
C ILE A 10 40.00 -55.67 3.83
N VAL A 11 38.67 -55.50 3.77
CA VAL A 11 37.82 -56.03 2.70
C VAL A 11 37.56 -54.91 1.68
N PHE A 12 37.99 -55.09 0.44
CA PHE A 12 37.59 -54.22 -0.67
C PHE A 12 36.19 -54.64 -1.15
N GLY A 13 35.18 -53.85 -0.84
CA GLY A 13 33.84 -54.02 -1.38
C GLY A 13 33.73 -53.47 -2.80
N GLY A 14 33.39 -54.35 -3.75
CA GLY A 14 32.83 -53.97 -5.05
C GLY A 14 33.82 -53.50 -6.10
N GLY A 15 34.54 -54.41 -6.75
CA GLY A 15 35.29 -54.13 -7.97
C GLY A 15 36.19 -55.29 -8.38
N THR A 16 36.21 -55.64 -9.66
CA THR A 16 37.02 -56.70 -10.25
C THR A 16 38.50 -56.46 -9.94
N LEU A 17 39.16 -57.41 -9.27
CA LEU A 17 40.57 -57.30 -8.88
C LEU A 17 41.50 -57.34 -10.12
N PRO A 18 42.45 -56.40 -10.28
CA PRO A 18 43.50 -56.53 -11.29
C PRO A 18 44.47 -57.65 -10.88
N THR A 19 44.89 -58.46 -11.85
CA THR A 19 45.79 -59.62 -11.67
C THR A 19 47.27 -59.25 -11.50
N GLY A 20 47.62 -57.97 -11.41
CA GLY A 20 48.97 -57.50 -11.09
C GLY A 20 49.11 -57.21 -9.59
N GLY A 21 50.16 -57.75 -8.95
CA GLY A 21 50.47 -57.44 -7.55
C GLY A 21 50.62 -55.95 -7.31
N ALA A 22 50.19 -55.47 -6.14
CA ALA A 22 50.30 -54.05 -5.77
C ALA A 22 51.76 -53.59 -5.89
N SER A 23 51.97 -52.52 -6.65
CA SER A 23 53.30 -51.94 -6.80
C SER A 23 53.73 -51.26 -5.49
N ALA A 24 55.03 -51.05 -5.30
CA ALA A 24 55.54 -50.26 -4.17
C ALA A 24 54.92 -48.84 -4.13
N GLY A 25 54.54 -48.30 -5.29
CA GLY A 25 53.83 -47.02 -5.40
C GLY A 25 52.40 -47.07 -4.87
N ASP A 26 51.69 -48.17 -5.07
CA ASP A 26 50.31 -48.35 -4.57
C ASP A 26 50.29 -48.45 -3.04
N ILE A 27 51.26 -49.15 -2.46
CA ILE A 27 51.42 -49.26 -1.01
C ILE A 27 51.74 -47.88 -0.39
N ALA A 28 52.64 -47.11 -1.03
CA ALA A 28 52.96 -45.76 -0.58
C ALA A 28 51.74 -44.81 -0.63
N ALA A 29 50.92 -44.91 -1.68
CA ALA A 29 49.71 -44.09 -1.83
C ALA A 29 48.62 -44.45 -0.80
N VAL A 30 48.47 -45.74 -0.48
CA VAL A 30 47.55 -46.20 0.58
C VAL A 30 48.03 -45.73 1.95
N ASN A 31 49.32 -45.84 2.25
CA ASN A 31 49.88 -45.33 3.51
C ASN A 31 49.71 -43.82 3.64
N ALA A 32 49.97 -43.04 2.59
CA ALA A 32 49.74 -41.60 2.60
C ALA A 32 48.26 -41.24 2.83
N ARG A 33 47.31 -42.04 2.32
CA ARG A 33 45.87 -41.87 2.59
C ARG A 33 45.49 -42.26 4.02
N ILE A 34 46.06 -43.33 4.55
CA ILE A 34 45.87 -43.74 5.94
C ILE A 34 46.43 -42.65 6.88
N ASP A 35 47.63 -42.13 6.61
CA ASP A 35 48.22 -41.04 7.39
C ASP A 35 47.39 -39.75 7.29
N ALA A 36 46.79 -39.46 6.12
CA ALA A 36 45.87 -38.33 5.94
C ALA A 36 44.55 -38.52 6.71
N VAL A 37 44.04 -39.75 6.83
CA VAL A 37 42.85 -40.06 7.65
C VAL A 37 43.20 -40.00 9.13
N LEU A 38 44.31 -40.62 9.54
CA LEU A 38 44.82 -40.66 10.91
C LEU A 38 45.17 -39.26 11.45
N SER A 39 45.61 -38.35 10.57
CA SER A 39 45.87 -36.94 10.91
C SER A 39 44.62 -36.09 11.15
N ASN A 40 43.44 -36.60 10.78
CA ASN A 40 42.16 -35.89 10.88
C ASN A 40 41.12 -36.59 11.79
N VAL A 41 41.51 -37.66 12.50
CA VAL A 41 40.61 -38.38 13.44
C VAL A 41 40.97 -38.10 14.89
N GLY A 42 39.98 -37.62 15.65
CA GLY A 42 40.09 -37.55 17.10
C GLY A 42 39.70 -38.87 17.77
N LYS A 43 40.24 -39.13 18.97
CA LYS A 43 39.82 -40.24 19.84
C LYS A 43 39.08 -39.72 21.07
N ILE A 44 38.05 -40.45 21.49
CA ILE A 44 37.29 -40.18 22.72
C ILE A 44 37.57 -41.30 23.72
N PHE A 45 37.90 -40.92 24.95
CA PHE A 45 38.17 -41.83 26.05
C PHE A 45 37.10 -41.68 27.14
N PRO A 46 36.64 -42.80 27.73
CA PRO A 46 35.65 -42.78 28.81
C PRO A 46 36.10 -42.02 30.05
N ASP A 47 37.40 -41.96 30.31
CA ASP A 47 37.99 -41.18 31.39
C ASP A 47 39.48 -40.90 31.13
N ARG A 48 40.06 -40.04 31.97
CA ARG A 48 41.49 -39.67 31.94
C ARG A 48 42.41 -40.89 32.13
N ALA A 49 42.04 -41.81 33.02
CA ALA A 49 42.87 -42.97 33.36
C ALA A 49 42.98 -43.94 32.17
N THR A 50 41.90 -44.12 31.43
CA THR A 50 41.82 -44.95 30.23
C THR A 50 42.66 -44.34 29.11
N ALA A 51 42.61 -43.02 28.92
CA ALA A 51 43.49 -42.34 27.98
C ALA A 51 44.97 -42.51 28.35
N PHE A 52 45.32 -42.36 29.64
CA PHE A 52 46.69 -42.57 30.11
C PHE A 52 47.16 -44.02 29.93
N ALA A 53 46.30 -45.00 30.19
CA ALA A 53 46.61 -46.43 30.13
C ALA A 53 46.89 -46.94 28.71
N VAL A 54 46.40 -46.26 27.67
CA VAL A 54 46.79 -46.54 26.28
C VAL A 54 48.30 -46.35 26.06
N GLY A 55 48.92 -45.49 26.86
CA GLY A 55 50.35 -45.24 26.83
C GLY A 55 50.78 -44.29 25.72
N ARG A 56 51.88 -43.57 25.97
CA ARG A 56 52.38 -42.49 25.11
C ARG A 56 52.64 -42.94 23.68
N GLU A 57 53.23 -44.12 23.49
CA GLU A 57 53.64 -44.62 22.16
C GLU A 57 52.44 -44.93 21.25
N ALA A 58 51.31 -45.34 21.82
CA ALA A 58 50.09 -45.60 21.08
C ALA A 58 49.20 -44.36 20.87
N MET A 59 49.51 -43.24 21.54
CA MET A 59 48.83 -41.95 21.37
C MET A 59 49.60 -41.02 20.43
N LEU A 60 49.56 -41.36 19.14
CA LEU A 60 50.25 -40.63 18.08
C LEU A 60 49.81 -39.17 18.04
N ALA A 61 50.78 -38.24 17.97
CA ALA A 61 50.52 -36.81 17.81
C ALA A 61 49.64 -36.49 16.58
N ALA A 62 49.62 -37.39 15.59
CA ALA A 62 48.78 -37.30 14.41
C ALA A 62 47.29 -37.20 14.73
N TYR A 63 46.78 -37.74 15.84
CA TYR A 63 45.34 -37.65 16.17
C TYR A 63 44.84 -36.20 16.29
N GLY A 64 45.73 -35.22 16.44
CA GLY A 64 45.39 -33.80 16.44
C GLY A 64 44.72 -33.36 17.74
N ARG A 65 43.61 -33.99 18.14
CA ARG A 65 42.88 -33.77 19.39
C ARG A 65 42.35 -35.09 19.94
N ILE A 66 42.31 -35.22 21.26
CA ILE A 66 41.58 -36.28 21.94
C ILE A 66 40.60 -35.65 22.94
N ILE A 67 39.57 -36.39 23.31
CA ILE A 67 38.59 -35.98 24.31
C ILE A 67 38.59 -37.02 25.43
N THR A 68 38.70 -36.58 26.68
CA THR A 68 38.46 -37.40 27.88
C THR A 68 37.21 -36.90 28.59
N ILE A 69 36.42 -37.81 29.15
CA ILE A 69 35.26 -37.44 29.99
C ILE A 69 35.75 -37.36 31.43
N GLU A 70 35.70 -36.16 32.01
CA GLU A 70 36.27 -35.85 33.33
C GLU A 70 35.30 -34.97 34.12
N ASP A 71 35.10 -35.28 35.39
CA ASP A 71 34.29 -34.48 36.32
C ASP A 71 32.90 -34.07 35.79
N GLY A 72 32.27 -34.99 35.04
CA GLY A 72 30.95 -34.79 34.43
C GLY A 72 30.93 -33.93 33.17
N GLY A 73 32.10 -33.50 32.65
CA GLY A 73 32.27 -32.74 31.42
C GLY A 73 33.26 -33.36 30.43
N PHE A 74 33.63 -32.61 29.40
CA PHE A 74 34.62 -33.04 28.39
C PHE A 74 35.91 -32.22 28.52
N ALA A 75 37.05 -32.88 28.55
CA ALA A 75 38.36 -32.23 28.42
C ALA A 75 38.92 -32.52 27.03
N VAL A 76 39.06 -31.47 26.21
CA VAL A 76 39.72 -31.54 24.90
C VAL A 76 41.22 -31.36 25.11
N ARG A 77 42.01 -32.34 24.68
CA ARG A 77 43.47 -32.38 24.88
C ARG A 77 44.21 -32.33 23.54
N GLY A 78 45.39 -31.72 23.53
CA GLY A 78 46.21 -31.54 22.32
C GLY A 78 47.64 -32.05 22.49
N PRO A 79 48.26 -32.57 21.42
CA PRO A 79 49.65 -33.03 21.48
C PRO A 79 50.58 -31.83 21.68
N GLY A 80 51.58 -31.98 22.55
CA GLY A 80 52.53 -30.91 22.89
C GLY A 80 52.02 -29.87 23.89
N GLN A 81 50.77 -29.96 24.34
CA GLN A 81 50.26 -29.09 25.41
C GLN A 81 50.81 -29.56 26.76
N THR A 82 51.48 -28.67 27.49
CA THR A 82 52.18 -28.99 28.75
C THR A 82 51.63 -28.28 29.98
N ALA A 83 50.78 -27.25 29.80
CA ALA A 83 50.45 -26.30 30.86
C ALA A 83 49.36 -26.77 31.84
N ASP A 84 48.31 -27.46 31.37
CA ASP A 84 47.18 -27.91 32.20
C ASP A 84 47.04 -29.43 32.11
N ASP A 85 47.26 -30.10 33.25
CA ASP A 85 47.06 -31.54 33.48
C ASP A 85 47.50 -32.44 32.30
N PRO A 86 48.78 -32.46 31.90
CA PRO A 86 49.23 -33.33 30.82
C PRO A 86 49.08 -34.81 31.19
N LEU A 87 48.63 -35.63 30.24
CA LEU A 87 48.61 -37.09 30.43
C LEU A 87 50.04 -37.62 30.58
N PHE A 88 51.00 -37.10 29.82
CA PHE A 88 52.39 -37.52 29.86
C PHE A 88 53.35 -36.34 30.04
N LEU A 89 54.44 -36.55 30.77
CA LEU A 89 55.44 -35.50 31.04
C LEU A 89 56.39 -35.25 29.84
N GLU A 90 56.42 -36.17 28.87
CA GLU A 90 57.27 -36.09 27.69
C GLU A 90 56.42 -36.10 26.41
N TYR A 91 56.94 -35.53 25.32
CA TYR A 91 56.20 -35.39 24.06
C TYR A 91 55.82 -36.76 23.44
N PRO A 92 54.59 -36.92 22.91
CA PRO A 92 53.46 -35.97 22.99
C PRO A 92 52.81 -35.99 24.39
N THR A 93 52.68 -34.80 25.00
CA THR A 93 52.31 -34.64 26.42
C THR A 93 50.79 -34.66 26.70
N TRP A 94 49.96 -34.30 25.73
CA TRP A 94 48.48 -34.37 25.81
C TRP A 94 47.84 -33.62 27.00
N GLY A 95 48.25 -32.37 27.22
CA GLY A 95 47.58 -31.44 28.14
C GLY A 95 46.23 -30.93 27.64
N VAL A 96 45.44 -30.40 28.58
CA VAL A 96 44.11 -29.86 28.33
C VAL A 96 44.21 -28.52 27.61
N LEU A 97 43.44 -28.38 26.53
CA LEU A 97 43.26 -27.15 25.76
C LEU A 97 41.95 -26.45 26.15
N LEU A 98 40.90 -27.23 26.42
CA LEU A 98 39.56 -26.73 26.73
C LEU A 98 38.85 -27.72 27.66
N ARG A 99 38.27 -27.21 28.74
CA ARG A 99 37.30 -27.94 29.57
C ARG A 99 35.91 -27.42 29.24
N LEU A 100 35.04 -28.33 28.80
CA LEU A 100 33.61 -28.09 28.65
C LEU A 100 32.94 -28.63 29.92
N PRO A 101 32.49 -27.75 30.84
CA PRO A 101 31.78 -28.19 32.04
C PRO A 101 30.51 -28.93 31.64
N GLY A 102 30.13 -29.96 32.40
CA GLY A 102 29.04 -30.91 32.10
C GLY A 102 27.66 -30.34 31.80
N LEU A 103 26.65 -31.23 31.74
CA LEU A 103 25.23 -30.96 31.40
C LEU A 103 24.66 -29.60 31.87
N ALA A 104 25.10 -29.08 33.02
CA ALA A 104 24.76 -27.76 33.54
C ALA A 104 25.04 -26.59 32.56
N THR A 105 26.07 -26.67 31.71
CA THR A 105 26.41 -25.62 30.73
C THR A 105 25.52 -25.69 29.48
N PHE A 106 25.17 -26.89 29.04
CA PHE A 106 24.25 -27.11 27.92
C PHE A 106 22.80 -26.75 28.27
N LEU A 107 22.44 -26.75 29.56
CA LEU A 107 21.08 -26.49 30.05
C LEU A 107 20.77 -25.03 30.40
N ARG A 108 21.75 -24.11 30.35
CA ARG A 108 21.47 -22.66 30.49
C ARG A 108 20.64 -22.07 29.34
N GLY A 109 20.38 -22.86 28.29
CA GLY A 109 19.39 -22.57 27.25
C GLY A 109 18.22 -23.58 27.17
N GLY A 110 18.14 -24.54 28.11
CA GLY A 110 17.15 -25.62 28.12
C GLY A 110 16.00 -25.41 29.12
N ILE A 111 14.93 -26.18 28.98
CA ILE A 111 13.77 -26.14 29.88
C ILE A 111 13.86 -27.29 30.89
N ILE A 112 13.86 -26.97 32.20
CA ILE A 112 13.94 -27.96 33.28
C ILE A 112 12.53 -28.46 33.64
N PRO A 113 12.21 -29.75 33.49
CA PRO A 113 10.90 -30.29 33.85
C PRO A 113 10.75 -30.43 35.37
N LEU A 114 9.62 -29.94 35.88
CA LEU A 114 9.21 -30.04 37.28
C LEU A 114 7.94 -30.88 37.41
N ALA A 115 7.87 -31.70 38.44
CA ALA A 115 6.67 -32.42 38.84
C ALA A 115 6.16 -31.88 40.18
N ILE A 116 4.84 -31.76 40.31
CA ILE A 116 4.19 -31.44 41.59
C ILE A 116 4.38 -32.62 42.54
N THR A 117 5.04 -32.39 43.68
CA THR A 117 5.35 -33.42 44.69
C THR A 117 4.46 -33.35 45.91
N ASN A 118 3.91 -32.17 46.22
CA ASN A 118 2.92 -31.95 47.26
C ASN A 118 2.11 -30.69 46.91
N GLY A 119 0.83 -30.62 47.27
CA GLY A 119 0.00 -29.44 47.01
C GLY A 119 -1.10 -29.67 45.98
N ASN A 120 -2.17 -30.33 46.42
CA ASN A 120 -3.50 -30.22 45.81
C ASN A 120 -4.16 -28.87 46.13
N GLU A 121 -3.42 -27.90 46.67
CA GLU A 121 -3.91 -26.56 46.96
C GLU A 121 -3.80 -25.68 45.71
N PRO A 122 -4.92 -25.16 45.19
CA PRO A 122 -4.99 -24.38 43.95
C PRO A 122 -3.96 -23.25 43.80
N ASN A 123 -3.50 -22.68 44.91
CA ASN A 123 -2.70 -21.46 44.93
C ASN A 123 -1.30 -21.66 45.57
N TRP A 124 -0.97 -22.87 46.07
CA TRP A 124 0.29 -23.15 46.79
C TRP A 124 0.96 -24.49 46.41
N PRO A 125 1.21 -24.76 45.11
CA PRO A 125 1.87 -25.98 44.68
C PRO A 125 3.33 -26.08 45.16
N VAL A 126 3.75 -27.31 45.48
CA VAL A 126 5.16 -27.68 45.74
C VAL A 126 5.63 -28.60 44.62
N ALA A 127 6.74 -28.24 43.99
CA ALA A 127 7.31 -28.96 42.87
C ALA A 127 8.77 -29.38 43.11
N ALA A 128 9.22 -30.40 42.40
CA ALA A 128 10.61 -30.82 42.35
C ALA A 128 10.99 -31.28 40.94
N ALA A 129 12.27 -31.15 40.59
CA ALA A 129 12.79 -31.74 39.35
C ALA A 129 12.88 -33.26 39.48
N THR A 130 12.66 -33.96 38.37
CA THR A 130 12.66 -35.44 38.32
C THR A 130 13.77 -35.98 37.40
N GLY A 131 14.20 -37.23 37.63
CA GLY A 131 15.18 -37.91 36.79
C GLY A 131 16.55 -37.22 36.80
N VAL A 132 17.18 -37.10 35.63
CA VAL A 132 18.52 -36.48 35.48
C VAL A 132 18.57 -35.00 35.89
N PHE A 133 17.42 -34.34 36.02
CA PHE A 133 17.33 -32.95 36.44
C PHE A 133 17.31 -32.76 37.97
N ALA A 134 17.10 -33.83 38.76
CA ALA A 134 17.03 -33.75 40.21
C ALA A 134 18.35 -33.29 40.85
N SER A 135 19.49 -33.65 40.26
CA SER A 135 20.82 -33.27 40.74
C SER A 135 21.20 -31.81 40.47
N ILE A 136 20.44 -31.11 39.62
CA ILE A 136 20.76 -29.74 39.17
C ILE A 136 19.66 -28.72 39.51
N VAL A 137 18.59 -29.14 40.19
CA VAL A 137 17.52 -28.22 40.63
C VAL A 137 18.07 -27.09 41.51
N GLY A 138 19.08 -27.36 42.34
CA GLY A 138 19.73 -26.33 43.17
C GLY A 138 20.52 -25.27 42.39
N SER A 139 20.72 -25.44 41.08
CA SER A 139 21.48 -24.50 40.24
C SER A 139 20.62 -23.61 39.33
N ILE A 140 19.29 -23.65 39.45
CA ILE A 140 18.41 -22.77 38.67
C ILE A 140 18.68 -21.31 39.07
N ALA A 141 19.13 -20.53 38.09
CA ALA A 141 19.48 -19.13 38.23
C ALA A 141 18.36 -18.21 37.72
N ASN A 142 18.56 -16.90 37.86
CA ASN A 142 17.70 -15.91 37.23
C ASN A 142 17.72 -16.08 35.71
N GLN A 143 16.57 -15.91 35.05
CA GLN A 143 16.32 -16.09 33.61
C GLN A 143 16.20 -17.53 33.10
N ASP A 144 16.47 -18.54 33.92
CA ASP A 144 16.29 -19.94 33.54
C ASP A 144 14.80 -20.31 33.39
N PHE A 145 14.53 -21.32 32.55
CA PHE A 145 13.20 -21.79 32.22
C PHE A 145 12.88 -23.14 32.86
N VAL A 146 11.66 -23.26 33.38
CA VAL A 146 11.11 -24.52 33.90
C VAL A 146 9.80 -24.85 33.20
N SER A 147 9.52 -26.14 33.02
CA SER A 147 8.22 -26.64 32.55
C SER A 147 7.50 -27.33 33.71
N ILE A 148 6.22 -27.02 33.88
CA ILE A 148 5.42 -27.56 34.98
C ILE A 148 3.98 -27.80 34.55
N VAL A 149 3.38 -28.88 35.04
CA VAL A 149 1.94 -29.18 34.89
C VAL A 149 1.30 -29.07 36.26
N PHE A 150 0.43 -28.07 36.45
CA PHE A 150 -0.30 -27.91 37.71
C PHE A 150 -1.43 -28.94 37.80
N SER A 151 -1.69 -29.47 39.00
CA SER A 151 -2.75 -30.47 39.23
C SER A 151 -4.15 -29.87 39.34
N SER A 152 -4.25 -28.59 39.72
CA SER A 152 -5.51 -27.89 39.97
C SER A 152 -5.53 -26.50 39.35
N THR A 153 -6.71 -26.04 38.96
CA THR A 153 -6.94 -24.66 38.50
C THR A 153 -6.82 -23.68 39.67
N ASN A 154 -6.10 -22.57 39.49
CA ASN A 154 -5.94 -21.59 40.56
C ASN A 154 -7.26 -20.85 40.84
N THR A 155 -7.45 -20.40 42.08
CA THR A 155 -8.64 -19.62 42.50
C THR A 155 -8.29 -18.17 42.84
N GLY A 156 -7.01 -17.83 42.84
CA GLY A 156 -6.47 -16.49 43.07
C GLY A 156 -4.96 -16.44 42.77
N PRO A 157 -4.21 -15.51 43.39
CA PRO A 157 -2.77 -15.41 43.21
C PRO A 157 -2.05 -16.73 43.57
N LEU A 158 -1.13 -17.15 42.71
CA LEU A 158 -0.42 -18.43 42.82
C LEU A 158 1.00 -18.23 43.37
N ASN A 159 1.41 -19.06 44.34
CA ASN A 159 2.79 -19.13 44.85
C ASN A 159 3.36 -20.54 44.67
N LEU A 160 4.48 -20.67 43.97
CA LEU A 160 5.16 -21.93 43.68
C LEU A 160 6.36 -22.15 44.60
N THR A 161 6.39 -23.28 45.29
CA THR A 161 7.56 -23.74 46.05
C THR A 161 8.34 -24.77 45.22
N ILE A 162 9.66 -24.59 45.08
CA ILE A 162 10.54 -25.58 44.43
C ILE A 162 11.68 -25.93 45.39
N GLY A 163 11.77 -27.21 45.75
CA GLY A 163 12.76 -27.72 46.69
C GLY A 163 14.19 -27.36 46.28
N GLY A 164 14.93 -26.72 47.19
CA GLY A 164 16.32 -26.29 46.95
C GLY A 164 16.49 -24.97 46.20
N ILE A 165 15.41 -24.31 45.76
CA ILE A 165 15.49 -23.03 45.02
C ILE A 165 14.72 -21.91 45.71
N SER A 166 13.42 -22.13 45.98
CA SER A 166 12.55 -21.06 46.45
C SER A 166 11.40 -21.60 47.28
N ALA A 167 11.17 -20.94 48.42
CA ALA A 167 9.97 -21.12 49.23
C ALA A 167 8.90 -20.13 48.78
N ALA A 168 7.74 -20.62 48.35
CA ALA A 168 6.55 -19.82 48.04
C ALA A 168 6.79 -18.57 47.17
N SER A 169 7.42 -18.75 45.99
CA SER A 169 7.63 -17.66 45.05
C SER A 169 6.38 -17.35 44.23
N PRO A 170 5.94 -16.08 44.10
CA PRO A 170 4.83 -15.71 43.25
C PRO A 170 5.01 -16.16 41.80
N VAL A 171 3.95 -16.70 41.21
CA VAL A 171 3.82 -16.92 39.77
C VAL A 171 2.97 -15.78 39.20
N LEU A 172 3.51 -15.11 38.20
CA LEU A 172 2.93 -13.93 37.57
C LEU A 172 2.60 -14.24 36.11
N SER A 173 1.61 -13.55 35.58
CA SER A 173 1.27 -13.56 34.15
C SER A 173 2.42 -13.02 33.28
N ALA A 174 2.29 -13.16 31.96
CA ALA A 174 3.33 -12.76 31.01
C ALA A 174 3.68 -11.25 31.08
N ASP A 175 2.70 -10.40 31.40
CA ASP A 175 2.85 -8.96 31.64
C ASP A 175 3.42 -8.62 33.04
N GLY A 176 3.49 -9.60 33.95
CA GLY A 176 4.00 -9.44 35.30
C GLY A 176 2.95 -9.09 36.35
N ALA A 177 1.66 -9.13 36.01
CA ALA A 177 0.59 -8.98 37.00
C ALA A 177 0.43 -10.23 37.88
N ALA A 178 -0.20 -10.05 39.05
CA ALA A 178 -0.59 -11.17 39.89
C ALA A 178 -1.74 -11.93 39.22
N LEU A 179 -1.65 -13.26 39.23
CA LEU A 179 -2.66 -14.10 38.59
C LEU A 179 -4.01 -13.98 39.30
N VAL A 180 -5.09 -13.99 38.51
CA VAL A 180 -6.48 -14.11 38.98
C VAL A 180 -6.97 -15.55 38.83
N GLY A 181 -8.04 -15.90 39.53
CA GLY A 181 -8.59 -17.26 39.50
C GLY A 181 -8.97 -17.70 38.09
N GLY A 182 -8.53 -18.90 37.69
CA GLY A 182 -8.82 -19.50 36.38
C GLY A 182 -7.72 -19.37 35.33
N GLU A 183 -6.70 -18.53 35.54
CA GLU A 183 -5.61 -18.34 34.57
C GLU A 183 -4.62 -19.51 34.51
N ILE A 184 -4.50 -20.25 35.61
CA ILE A 184 -3.84 -21.55 35.65
C ILE A 184 -4.91 -22.62 35.57
N VAL A 185 -4.84 -23.48 34.57
CA VAL A 185 -5.77 -24.57 34.33
C VAL A 185 -5.10 -25.88 34.72
N GLY A 186 -5.73 -26.63 35.62
CA GLY A 186 -5.25 -27.95 36.03
C GLY A 186 -5.06 -28.89 34.83
N GLY A 187 -3.96 -29.63 34.81
CA GLY A 187 -3.57 -30.54 33.73
C GLY A 187 -2.92 -29.87 32.52
N ARG A 188 -2.77 -28.54 32.50
CA ARG A 188 -2.08 -27.80 31.43
C ARG A 188 -0.59 -27.63 31.76
N SER A 189 0.24 -27.71 30.72
CA SER A 189 1.68 -27.45 30.80
C SER A 189 1.97 -25.96 30.64
N TYR A 190 2.83 -25.45 31.52
CA TYR A 190 3.28 -24.06 31.55
C TYR A 190 4.79 -24.00 31.49
N ILE A 191 5.32 -23.05 30.74
CA ILE A 191 6.74 -22.67 30.80
C ILE A 191 6.84 -21.41 31.65
N LEU A 192 7.62 -21.51 32.74
CA LEU A 192 7.89 -20.39 33.63
C LEU A 192 9.34 -19.98 33.50
N GLN A 193 9.60 -18.68 33.59
CA GLN A 193 10.94 -18.14 33.66
C GLN A 193 11.19 -17.53 35.04
N ARG A 194 12.37 -17.79 35.60
CA ARG A 194 12.77 -17.15 36.87
C ARG A 194 13.07 -15.66 36.63
N ARG A 195 12.44 -14.79 37.40
CA ARG A 195 12.66 -13.33 37.40
C ARG A 195 12.87 -12.84 38.83
N GLY A 196 14.13 -12.81 39.27
CA GLY A 196 14.50 -12.50 40.64
C GLY A 196 13.92 -13.51 41.63
N ALA A 197 13.04 -13.04 42.52
CA ALA A 197 12.34 -13.89 43.50
C ALA A 197 11.03 -14.52 42.97
N ASN A 198 10.60 -14.16 41.75
CA ASN A 198 9.30 -14.55 41.20
C ASN A 198 9.46 -15.44 39.96
N TRP A 199 8.34 -16.04 39.54
CA TRP A 199 8.19 -16.80 38.30
C TRP A 199 7.27 -16.03 37.34
N ARG A 200 7.60 -15.99 36.06
CA ARG A 200 6.76 -15.38 35.01
C ARG A 200 6.35 -16.44 34.00
N ILE A 201 5.06 -16.51 33.67
CA ILE A 201 4.56 -17.36 32.58
C ILE A 201 5.09 -16.82 31.25
N VAL A 202 5.71 -17.70 30.46
CA VAL A 202 6.21 -17.38 29.12
C VAL A 202 5.47 -18.19 28.05
N ALA A 203 4.87 -19.32 28.42
CA ALA A 203 3.98 -20.08 27.56
C ALA A 203 2.99 -20.92 28.39
N GLY A 204 1.82 -21.22 27.81
CA GLY A 204 0.80 -22.10 28.39
C GLY A 204 -0.43 -21.38 28.95
N ASP A 205 -0.46 -20.05 28.92
CA ASP A 205 -1.61 -19.22 29.31
C ASP A 205 -2.85 -19.46 28.44
N VAL A 206 -2.71 -19.46 27.12
CA VAL A 206 -3.82 -19.66 26.17
C VAL A 206 -3.51 -20.77 25.16
N THR A 207 -4.46 -21.68 24.92
CA THR A 207 -4.32 -22.71 23.88
C THR A 207 -4.87 -22.22 22.53
N THR A 208 -4.34 -22.76 21.42
CA THR A 208 -4.88 -22.52 20.07
C THR A 208 -6.36 -22.89 19.96
N ARG A 209 -6.81 -23.89 20.71
CA ARG A 209 -8.22 -24.30 20.76
C ARG A 209 -9.10 -23.24 21.42
N GLU A 210 -8.64 -22.63 22.51
CA GLU A 210 -9.36 -21.54 23.18
C GLU A 210 -9.41 -20.29 22.31
N LEU A 211 -8.31 -19.96 21.64
CA LEU A 211 -8.31 -18.85 20.67
C LEU A 211 -9.30 -19.11 19.53
N ARG A 212 -9.33 -20.33 18.97
CA ARG A 212 -10.32 -20.71 17.94
C ARG A 212 -11.76 -20.66 18.45
N ALA A 213 -12.00 -21.07 19.70
CA ALA A 213 -13.33 -20.98 20.31
C ALA A 213 -13.78 -19.53 20.52
N ALA A 214 -12.87 -18.65 20.94
CA ALA A 214 -13.16 -17.21 21.06
C ALA A 214 -13.45 -16.56 19.70
N ILE A 215 -12.66 -16.89 18.66
CA ILE A 215 -12.92 -16.45 17.28
C ILE A 215 -14.27 -16.97 16.78
N ALA A 216 -14.58 -18.24 17.01
CA ALA A 216 -15.87 -18.82 16.60
C ALA A 216 -17.06 -18.18 17.33
N ALA A 217 -16.90 -17.85 18.62
CA ALA A 217 -17.93 -17.14 19.39
C ALA A 217 -18.15 -15.72 18.87
N GLU A 218 -17.09 -14.97 18.56
CA GLU A 218 -17.20 -13.64 17.93
C GLU A 218 -17.84 -13.73 16.55
N ALA A 219 -17.43 -14.71 15.73
CA ALA A 219 -18.01 -14.94 14.42
C ALA A 219 -19.52 -15.26 14.50
N ALA A 220 -19.95 -16.03 15.50
CA ALA A 220 -21.37 -16.32 15.73
C ALA A 220 -22.16 -15.06 16.14
N VAL A 221 -21.60 -14.19 16.99
CA VAL A 221 -22.22 -12.90 17.35
C VAL A 221 -22.32 -11.99 16.12
N ARG A 222 -21.27 -11.93 15.31
CA ARG A 222 -21.25 -11.14 14.07
C ARG A 222 -22.27 -11.68 13.06
N ALA A 223 -22.37 -12.99 12.88
CA ALA A 223 -23.35 -13.62 12.01
C ALA A 223 -24.79 -13.29 12.46
N ALA A 224 -25.10 -13.40 13.75
CA ALA A 224 -26.40 -13.02 14.28
C ALA A 224 -26.74 -11.54 14.06
N ALA A 225 -25.75 -10.64 14.16
CA ALA A 225 -25.93 -9.22 13.86
C ALA A 225 -26.19 -8.97 12.37
N VAL A 226 -25.50 -9.69 11.48
CA VAL A 226 -25.72 -9.64 10.03
C VAL A 226 -27.12 -10.17 9.68
N ASP A 227 -27.55 -11.28 10.27
CA ASP A 227 -28.89 -11.85 10.06
C ASP A 227 -29.99 -10.88 10.53
N ALA A 228 -29.79 -10.22 11.68
CA ALA A 228 -30.70 -9.20 12.18
C ALA A 228 -30.79 -8.00 11.23
N LEU A 229 -29.65 -7.55 10.69
CA LEU A 229 -29.61 -6.48 9.70
C LEU A 229 -30.28 -6.89 8.39
N ALA A 230 -30.04 -8.11 7.92
CA ALA A 230 -30.67 -8.65 6.72
C ALA A 230 -32.19 -8.73 6.87
N LEU A 231 -32.71 -9.08 8.05
CA LEU A 231 -34.14 -9.06 8.34
C LEU A 231 -34.74 -7.64 8.22
N ILE A 232 -34.02 -6.63 8.73
CA ILE A 232 -34.43 -5.22 8.62
C ILE A 232 -34.44 -4.77 7.16
N VAL A 233 -33.36 -5.05 6.42
CA VAL A 233 -33.23 -4.68 5.00
C VAL A 233 -34.30 -5.37 4.16
N ASN A 234 -34.54 -6.66 4.37
CA ASN A 234 -35.59 -7.39 3.68
C ASN A 234 -37.00 -6.88 4.03
N GLY A 235 -37.22 -6.43 5.27
CA GLY A 235 -38.46 -5.77 5.66
C GLY A 235 -38.70 -4.48 4.88
N ILE A 236 -37.66 -3.64 4.74
CA ILE A 236 -37.71 -2.41 3.95
C ILE A 236 -37.90 -2.71 2.45
N SER A 237 -37.18 -3.69 1.90
CA SER A 237 -37.36 -4.12 0.51
C SER A 237 -38.76 -4.67 0.25
N ALA A 238 -39.32 -5.47 1.16
CA ALA A 238 -40.69 -5.96 1.03
C ALA A 238 -41.74 -4.84 1.16
N GLU A 239 -41.47 -3.79 1.93
CA GLU A 239 -42.31 -2.57 1.98
C GLU A 239 -42.24 -1.78 0.67
N LEU A 240 -41.08 -1.75 0.02
CA LEU A 240 -40.87 -1.10 -1.28
C LEU A 240 -41.41 -1.92 -2.46
N GLU A 241 -41.34 -3.25 -2.39
CA GLU A 241 -41.76 -4.19 -3.44
C GLU A 241 -43.20 -4.70 -3.26
N GLY A 242 -43.80 -4.49 -2.08
CA GLY A 242 -45.19 -4.80 -1.85
C GLY A 242 -46.07 -4.11 -2.90
N PRO A 243 -47.10 -4.77 -3.44
CA PRO A 243 -47.98 -4.12 -4.40
C PRO A 243 -48.59 -2.89 -3.72
N LEU A 244 -48.28 -1.71 -4.24
CA LEU A 244 -48.99 -0.48 -3.91
C LEU A 244 -50.48 -0.79 -4.13
N GLU A 245 -51.24 -0.97 -3.04
CA GLU A 245 -52.68 -1.23 -3.11
C GLU A 245 -53.34 0.01 -3.70
N SER A 246 -53.36 0.13 -5.03
CA SER A 246 -54.10 1.18 -5.69
C SER A 246 -55.57 0.78 -5.71
N VAL A 247 -56.41 1.45 -4.92
CA VAL A 247 -57.86 1.24 -4.96
C VAL A 247 -58.45 2.28 -5.90
N LEU A 248 -59.10 1.84 -6.97
CA LEU A 248 -59.87 2.72 -7.83
C LEU A 248 -61.27 2.88 -7.24
N GLU A 249 -61.55 4.05 -6.68
CA GLU A 249 -62.85 4.37 -6.09
C GLU A 249 -63.26 5.78 -6.52
N ASN A 250 -64.51 5.93 -7.00
CA ASN A 250 -65.07 7.20 -7.49
C ASN A 250 -64.25 7.91 -8.58
N GLY A 251 -63.52 7.16 -9.40
CA GLY A 251 -62.72 7.72 -10.49
C GLY A 251 -61.33 8.22 -10.08
N THR A 252 -60.95 8.04 -8.81
CA THR A 252 -59.63 8.36 -8.27
C THR A 252 -58.87 7.06 -7.96
N HIS A 253 -57.63 6.96 -8.44
CA HIS A 253 -56.69 5.90 -8.08
C HIS A 253 -55.96 6.28 -6.79
N TRP A 254 -56.42 5.75 -5.66
CA TRP A 254 -55.84 6.04 -4.34
C TRP A 254 -54.59 5.21 -4.11
N PHE A 255 -53.48 5.86 -3.74
CA PHE A 255 -52.19 5.20 -3.52
C PHE A 255 -51.55 5.54 -2.17
N GLY A 256 -52.12 6.48 -1.41
CA GLY A 256 -51.73 6.78 -0.04
C GLY A 256 -52.91 6.60 0.91
N PHE A 257 -52.69 5.83 1.99
CA PHE A 257 -53.70 5.54 3.01
C PHE A 257 -53.15 5.88 4.41
N ASP A 258 -54.03 6.26 5.34
CA ASP A 258 -53.66 6.44 6.74
C ASP A 258 -53.54 5.10 7.49
N ALA A 259 -53.15 5.15 8.77
CA ALA A 259 -52.98 3.96 9.61
C ALA A 259 -54.30 3.18 9.86
N LEU A 260 -55.46 3.75 9.53
CA LEU A 260 -56.78 3.11 9.60
C LEU A 260 -57.31 2.70 8.22
N ARG A 261 -56.48 2.81 7.17
CA ARG A 261 -56.78 2.53 5.76
C ARG A 261 -57.79 3.48 5.10
N HIS A 262 -57.92 4.72 5.58
CA HIS A 262 -58.62 5.74 4.81
C HIS A 262 -57.72 6.34 3.73
N ALA A 263 -58.28 6.59 2.56
CA ALA A 263 -57.54 7.17 1.45
C ALA A 263 -57.19 8.66 1.72
N ILE A 264 -55.91 8.99 1.65
CA ILE A 264 -55.38 10.34 1.91
C ILE A 264 -54.69 10.95 0.70
N MET A 265 -54.28 10.14 -0.28
CA MET A 265 -53.63 10.61 -1.49
C MET A 265 -53.95 9.70 -2.67
N GLY A 266 -54.36 10.30 -3.79
CA GLY A 266 -54.74 9.57 -5.01
C GLY A 266 -54.59 10.44 -6.24
N TRP A 267 -54.80 9.85 -7.41
CA TRP A 267 -54.73 10.55 -8.70
C TRP A 267 -56.03 10.31 -9.48
N ASP A 268 -56.67 11.36 -9.96
CA ASP A 268 -57.80 11.25 -10.89
C ASP A 268 -57.51 11.95 -12.24
N ALA A 269 -58.51 12.02 -13.12
CA ALA A 269 -58.35 12.67 -14.43
C ALA A 269 -58.00 14.17 -14.37
N SER A 270 -58.09 14.80 -13.19
CA SER A 270 -57.79 16.22 -12.95
C SER A 270 -56.45 16.47 -12.25
N GLY A 271 -55.79 15.43 -11.72
CA GLY A 271 -54.48 15.56 -11.08
C GLY A 271 -54.36 14.86 -9.73
N LEU A 272 -53.39 15.30 -8.92
CA LEU A 272 -53.15 14.80 -7.57
C LEU A 272 -54.28 15.27 -6.63
N VAL A 273 -54.97 14.31 -6.02
CA VAL A 273 -56.02 14.50 -5.02
C VAL A 273 -55.43 14.19 -3.64
N THR A 274 -55.55 15.12 -2.69
CA THR A 274 -55.14 14.91 -1.29
C THR A 274 -56.31 15.20 -0.35
N THR A 275 -56.54 14.31 0.62
CA THR A 275 -57.58 14.50 1.65
C THR A 275 -56.90 15.00 2.92
N LEU A 276 -57.16 16.25 3.29
CA LEU A 276 -56.60 16.86 4.50
C LEU A 276 -57.53 16.59 5.69
N ALA A 277 -56.96 16.17 6.83
CA ALA A 277 -57.73 15.92 8.05
C ALA A 277 -58.42 17.20 8.58
N ASP A 278 -59.57 17.04 9.24
CA ASP A 278 -60.40 18.14 9.81
C ASP A 278 -59.60 19.13 10.66
N ARG A 279 -58.55 18.65 11.36
CA ARG A 279 -57.64 19.49 12.17
C ARG A 279 -56.82 20.48 11.34
N THR A 280 -56.51 20.15 10.09
CA THR A 280 -55.78 21.02 9.14
C THR A 280 -56.71 22.07 8.54
N LEU A 281 -57.95 21.68 8.20
CA LEU A 281 -59.00 22.58 7.72
C LEU A 281 -59.45 23.58 8.79
N GLN A 282 -59.63 23.15 10.04
CA GLN A 282 -60.03 24.01 11.16
C GLN A 282 -58.99 25.08 11.53
N ASN A 283 -57.71 24.86 11.21
CA ASN A 283 -56.64 25.82 11.52
C ASN A 283 -56.27 26.73 10.33
N ALA A 284 -56.42 26.26 9.09
CA ALA A 284 -56.09 27.03 7.89
C ALA A 284 -57.26 27.93 7.44
N ALA A 285 -58.50 27.45 7.49
CA ALA A 285 -59.66 28.17 6.95
C ALA A 285 -59.97 29.51 7.66
N PRO A 286 -59.86 29.64 9.00
CA PRO A 286 -60.12 30.93 9.67
C PRO A 286 -59.06 31.99 9.38
N ARG A 287 -57.84 31.61 8.99
CA ARG A 287 -56.74 32.54 8.70
C ARG A 287 -56.76 33.07 7.27
N MET A 288 -57.32 32.29 6.34
CA MET A 288 -57.48 32.71 4.94
C MET A 288 -58.72 33.58 4.69
N LEU A 289 -59.74 33.54 5.56
CA LEU A 289 -61.04 34.19 5.31
C LEU A 289 -61.38 35.35 6.26
N ALA A 290 -60.53 35.68 7.25
CA ALA A 290 -60.84 36.64 8.31
C ALA A 290 -60.12 38.01 8.22
N GLN A 291 -59.78 38.51 7.03
CA GLN A 291 -59.41 39.93 6.87
C GLN A 291 -60.52 40.73 6.18
N PRO A 292 -61.33 41.51 6.94
CA PRO A 292 -62.19 42.53 6.36
C PRO A 292 -61.34 43.75 5.98
N GLY A 293 -61.34 44.12 4.69
CA GLY A 293 -60.72 45.37 4.21
C GLY A 293 -59.81 45.28 2.98
N ILE A 294 -59.59 44.09 2.40
CA ILE A 294 -58.83 43.98 1.15
C ILE A 294 -59.78 44.13 -0.04
N GLU A 295 -60.00 45.36 -0.48
CA GLU A 295 -60.32 45.64 -1.89
C GLU A 295 -59.03 45.46 -2.70
N ALA A 296 -58.68 44.22 -3.04
CA ALA A 296 -57.67 43.98 -4.06
C ALA A 296 -58.33 44.08 -5.42
N VAL A 297 -58.16 45.24 -6.07
CA VAL A 297 -58.30 45.38 -7.52
C VAL A 297 -57.44 44.30 -8.15
N VAL A 298 -58.11 43.31 -8.75
CA VAL A 298 -57.48 42.24 -9.51
C VAL A 298 -56.91 42.86 -10.78
N GLN A 299 -55.61 43.17 -10.78
CA GLN A 299 -54.90 43.35 -12.03
C GLN A 299 -54.50 41.98 -12.56
N THR A 300 -55.34 41.44 -13.42
CA THR A 300 -54.97 40.38 -14.35
C THR A 300 -53.81 40.88 -15.21
N VAL A 301 -52.61 40.37 -14.99
CA VAL A 301 -51.53 40.50 -15.98
C VAL A 301 -51.91 39.55 -17.12
N GLN A 302 -52.52 40.11 -18.16
CA GLN A 302 -52.96 39.37 -19.33
C GLN A 302 -51.71 38.84 -20.07
N GLY A 303 -51.47 37.53 -20.04
CA GLY A 303 -50.44 36.91 -20.88
C GLY A 303 -49.72 35.65 -20.38
N GLN A 304 -49.97 35.12 -19.18
CA GLN A 304 -49.25 33.93 -18.71
C GLN A 304 -50.16 32.81 -18.21
N ASN A 305 -49.79 31.57 -18.51
CA ASN A 305 -50.55 30.32 -18.29
C ASN A 305 -50.68 29.92 -16.81
N MET A 306 -50.70 30.87 -15.88
CA MET A 306 -50.72 30.62 -14.43
C MET A 306 -51.22 31.81 -13.60
N ARG A 307 -51.69 31.53 -12.38
CA ARG A 307 -52.12 32.51 -11.36
C ARG A 307 -51.32 32.32 -10.08
N ALA A 308 -50.70 33.38 -9.58
CA ALA A 308 -50.08 33.37 -8.26
C ALA A 308 -51.14 33.38 -7.14
N LEU A 309 -50.94 32.55 -6.13
CA LEU A 309 -51.81 32.33 -4.98
C LEU A 309 -51.20 32.89 -3.68
N ASP A 310 -49.87 32.94 -3.58
CA ASP A 310 -49.16 33.52 -2.45
C ASP A 310 -47.79 34.06 -2.88
N TRP A 311 -47.25 35.03 -2.12
CA TRP A 311 -46.01 35.74 -2.45
C TRP A 311 -45.07 35.83 -1.25
N ASP A 312 -43.76 35.84 -1.51
CA ASP A 312 -42.77 36.17 -0.48
C ASP A 312 -42.68 37.69 -0.22
N SER A 313 -41.88 38.05 0.78
CA SER A 313 -41.64 39.45 1.18
C SER A 313 -40.94 40.31 0.12
N LEU A 314 -40.49 39.70 -0.99
CA LEU A 314 -39.86 40.37 -2.13
C LEU A 314 -40.81 40.45 -3.34
N GLY A 315 -42.07 40.04 -3.18
CA GLY A 315 -43.11 40.12 -4.21
C GLY A 315 -43.04 38.99 -5.24
N ARG A 316 -42.33 37.88 -4.96
CA ARG A 316 -42.24 36.72 -5.86
C ARG A 316 -43.31 35.70 -5.48
N ALA A 317 -43.97 35.10 -6.46
CA ALA A 317 -44.98 34.08 -6.21
C ALA A 317 -44.35 32.78 -5.70
N ILE A 318 -44.74 32.33 -4.50
CA ILE A 318 -44.28 31.07 -3.87
C ILE A 318 -45.29 29.93 -4.03
N LEU A 319 -46.53 30.29 -4.34
CA LEU A 319 -47.63 29.37 -4.62
C LEU A 319 -48.31 29.80 -5.90
N VAL A 320 -48.48 28.88 -6.84
CA VAL A 320 -49.09 29.18 -8.14
C VAL A 320 -50.06 28.09 -8.57
N TRP A 321 -51.08 28.51 -9.30
CA TRP A 321 -52.05 27.66 -9.96
C TRP A 321 -51.81 27.74 -11.47
N LYS A 322 -51.32 26.67 -12.08
CA LYS A 322 -51.07 26.61 -13.54
C LYS A 322 -52.36 26.22 -14.26
N TYR A 323 -52.66 26.90 -15.37
CA TYR A 323 -53.81 26.59 -16.22
C TYR A 323 -53.41 25.68 -17.39
N GLY A 324 -54.32 24.81 -17.85
CA GLY A 324 -54.11 23.91 -19.00
C GLY A 324 -54.37 22.43 -18.68
N GLU A 325 -54.18 21.57 -19.68
CA GLU A 325 -54.48 20.12 -19.62
C GLU A 325 -53.58 19.34 -18.65
N ARG A 326 -52.45 19.94 -18.25
CA ARG A 326 -51.57 19.49 -17.15
C ARG A 326 -51.49 20.53 -16.02
N GLY A 327 -52.50 21.38 -15.91
CA GLY A 327 -52.60 22.42 -14.87
C GLY A 327 -52.80 21.81 -13.48
N GLY A 328 -52.37 22.55 -12.45
CA GLY A 328 -52.42 22.06 -11.08
C GLY A 328 -51.74 23.01 -10.09
N TYR A 329 -51.77 22.59 -8.82
CA TYR A 329 -51.15 23.30 -7.70
C TYR A 329 -49.63 23.08 -7.74
N ASP A 330 -48.87 24.16 -7.78
CA ASP A 330 -47.41 24.11 -7.81
C ASP A 330 -46.83 25.00 -6.71
N MET A 331 -45.88 24.46 -5.95
CA MET A 331 -45.23 25.13 -4.83
C MET A 331 -43.79 25.44 -5.22
N HIS A 332 -43.49 26.72 -5.36
CA HIS A 332 -42.13 27.18 -5.53
C HIS A 332 -41.49 27.35 -4.15
N MET A 333 -40.59 26.43 -3.79
CA MET A 333 -39.78 26.57 -2.57
C MET A 333 -39.01 27.89 -2.59
N SER A 334 -38.79 28.50 -1.42
CA SER A 334 -38.14 29.81 -1.31
C SER A 334 -36.73 29.79 -1.94
N GLN A 335 -36.28 30.94 -2.44
CA GLN A 335 -34.91 31.06 -2.96
C GLN A 335 -33.88 30.61 -1.90
N ASP A 336 -34.04 30.97 -0.63
CA ASP A 336 -33.21 30.47 0.47
C ASP A 336 -33.20 28.93 0.62
N PHE A 337 -34.31 28.25 0.34
CA PHE A 337 -34.33 26.78 0.32
C PHE A 337 -33.52 26.25 -0.86
N TRP A 338 -33.69 26.83 -2.04
CA TRP A 338 -32.91 26.47 -3.22
C TRP A 338 -31.45 26.84 -3.08
N ASP A 339 -31.08 27.97 -2.47
CA ASP A 339 -29.69 28.39 -2.26
C ASP A 339 -28.98 27.45 -1.28
N ARG A 340 -29.68 27.01 -0.23
CA ARG A 340 -29.16 25.99 0.72
C ARG A 340 -29.11 24.59 0.11
N GLY A 341 -30.02 24.28 -0.82
CA GLY A 341 -30.13 23.00 -1.49
C GLY A 341 -29.27 22.87 -2.74
N ALA A 342 -28.95 23.97 -3.42
CA ALA A 342 -28.32 24.04 -4.74
C ALA A 342 -26.94 23.42 -4.73
N GLU A 343 -26.15 23.69 -3.68
CA GLU A 343 -24.85 23.07 -3.51
C GLU A 343 -24.97 21.55 -3.28
N ARG A 344 -25.98 21.09 -2.53
CA ARG A 344 -26.21 19.66 -2.24
C ARG A 344 -26.86 18.89 -3.39
N LEU A 345 -27.68 19.57 -4.19
CA LEU A 345 -28.45 19.02 -5.31
C LEU A 345 -27.79 19.30 -6.67
N ASN A 346 -26.65 20.01 -6.68
CA ASN A 346 -25.89 20.36 -7.88
C ASN A 346 -26.67 21.21 -8.90
N ILE A 347 -27.70 21.93 -8.46
CA ILE A 347 -28.56 22.75 -9.31
C ILE A 347 -27.96 24.16 -9.42
N GLY A 348 -27.68 24.64 -10.63
CA GLY A 348 -27.31 26.04 -10.89
C GLY A 348 -25.86 26.43 -10.59
N LEU A 349 -24.96 25.48 -10.35
CA LEU A 349 -23.54 25.79 -10.25
C LEU A 349 -23.02 26.25 -11.62
N SER A 350 -22.70 27.54 -11.78
CA SER A 350 -22.15 28.06 -13.02
C SER A 350 -20.79 27.44 -13.33
N LEU A 351 -20.58 27.05 -14.60
CA LEU A 351 -19.24 26.88 -15.14
C LEU A 351 -18.56 28.25 -15.22
N ASP A 352 -17.24 28.26 -15.05
CA ASP A 352 -16.40 29.42 -15.32
C ASP A 352 -16.69 29.92 -16.75
N PRO A 353 -17.23 31.14 -16.91
CA PRO A 353 -17.61 31.66 -18.21
C PRO A 353 -16.39 32.17 -19.00
N THR A 354 -15.21 32.23 -18.37
CA THR A 354 -14.00 32.83 -18.91
C THR A 354 -12.99 31.77 -19.31
N TYR A 355 -12.80 30.74 -18.49
CA TYR A 355 -11.71 29.77 -18.68
C TYR A 355 -12.17 28.38 -19.12
N VAL A 356 -11.38 27.77 -20.00
CA VAL A 356 -11.43 26.34 -20.35
C VAL A 356 -10.08 25.70 -20.04
N THR A 357 -10.07 24.53 -19.41
CA THR A 357 -8.84 23.78 -19.15
C THR A 357 -8.63 22.73 -20.24
N LEU A 358 -7.47 22.79 -20.89
CA LEU A 358 -6.99 21.77 -21.82
C LEU A 358 -6.14 20.78 -21.03
N THR A 359 -6.61 19.53 -20.93
CA THR A 359 -5.89 18.44 -20.25
C THR A 359 -5.22 17.54 -21.28
N ILE A 360 -3.90 17.55 -21.31
CA ILE A 360 -3.10 16.71 -22.20
C ILE A 360 -2.43 15.64 -21.35
N CYS A 361 -2.64 14.38 -21.71
CA CYS A 361 -1.96 13.25 -21.08
C CYS A 361 -0.90 12.71 -22.05
N LEU A 362 0.36 13.09 -21.89
CA LEU A 362 1.47 12.44 -22.58
C LEU A 362 1.69 11.07 -21.96
N SER A 363 1.62 10.02 -22.78
CA SER A 363 1.94 8.67 -22.34
C SER A 363 2.67 7.88 -23.41
N GLN A 364 3.60 7.05 -22.93
CA GLN A 364 4.14 5.95 -23.71
C GLN A 364 3.09 4.84 -23.83
N SER A 365 2.84 4.00 -22.83
CA SER A 365 1.80 2.95 -22.91
C SER A 365 0.81 2.96 -21.73
N LEU A 366 1.22 3.56 -20.62
CA LEU A 366 0.60 3.44 -19.31
C LEU A 366 -0.80 4.08 -19.23
N LEU A 367 -1.01 5.23 -19.88
CA LEU A 367 -2.31 5.91 -19.87
C LEU A 367 -3.24 5.46 -21.00
N PHE A 368 -2.85 4.48 -21.83
CA PHE A 368 -3.78 3.88 -22.80
C PHE A 368 -4.77 2.95 -22.11
N MET A 369 -4.32 2.20 -21.09
CA MET A 369 -5.15 1.32 -20.26
C MET A 369 -5.96 0.27 -21.06
N ASP A 370 -5.53 -0.01 -22.30
CA ASP A 370 -6.11 -1.03 -23.17
C ASP A 370 -5.74 -2.43 -22.60
N GLY A 371 -6.71 -3.24 -22.14
CA GLY A 371 -6.45 -4.67 -21.87
C GLY A 371 -7.24 -5.33 -20.73
N ASP A 372 -7.73 -4.58 -19.74
CA ASP A 372 -8.26 -5.17 -18.49
C ASP A 372 -9.78 -5.10 -18.30
N SER A 373 -10.51 -4.29 -19.07
CA SER A 373 -11.96 -4.19 -18.96
C SER A 373 -12.65 -4.23 -20.33
N GLU A 374 -13.77 -4.95 -20.38
CA GLU A 374 -14.65 -4.98 -21.56
C GLU A 374 -15.65 -3.81 -21.57
N VAL A 375 -15.78 -3.07 -20.46
CA VAL A 375 -16.78 -2.01 -20.26
C VAL A 375 -16.20 -0.85 -19.46
N ALA A 376 -16.21 0.36 -20.03
CA ALA A 376 -15.82 1.59 -19.34
C ALA A 376 -16.80 1.91 -18.18
N PRO A 377 -16.31 2.29 -17.00
CA PRO A 377 -17.16 2.67 -15.88
C PRO A 377 -17.97 3.93 -16.19
N LEU A 378 -19.27 3.88 -15.94
CA LEU A 378 -20.17 5.03 -16.05
C LEU A 378 -20.18 5.80 -14.72
N TYR A 379 -19.97 7.12 -14.80
CA TYR A 379 -19.97 8.03 -13.66
C TYR A 379 -21.20 8.95 -13.71
N PRO A 380 -22.37 8.54 -13.18
CA PRO A 380 -23.64 9.26 -13.34
C PRO A 380 -23.67 10.64 -12.67
N GLY A 381 -22.68 10.99 -11.84
CA GLY A 381 -22.55 12.30 -11.19
C GLY A 381 -21.67 13.30 -11.93
N VAL A 382 -21.10 12.93 -13.09
CA VAL A 382 -20.23 13.82 -13.88
C VAL A 382 -21.09 14.70 -14.79
N ASP A 383 -20.81 16.00 -14.73
CA ASP A 383 -21.46 17.00 -15.57
C ASP A 383 -20.98 16.86 -17.03
N THR A 384 -21.89 16.42 -17.91
CA THR A 384 -21.62 16.17 -19.33
C THR A 384 -21.22 17.43 -20.09
N ASP A 385 -21.56 18.61 -19.58
CA ASP A 385 -21.23 19.91 -20.17
C ASP A 385 -19.88 20.45 -19.69
N ALA A 386 -19.25 19.78 -18.71
CA ALA A 386 -17.98 20.19 -18.13
C ALA A 386 -16.83 19.23 -18.50
N ALA A 387 -17.13 17.97 -18.81
CA ALA A 387 -16.17 16.95 -19.22
C ALA A 387 -16.24 16.73 -20.73
N LEU A 388 -15.27 17.27 -21.47
CA LEU A 388 -15.36 17.48 -22.91
C LEU A 388 -14.16 16.92 -23.68
N MET A 389 -14.36 16.77 -24.99
CA MET A 389 -13.32 16.54 -26.00
C MET A 389 -13.58 17.45 -27.21
N ILE A 390 -12.63 17.53 -28.14
CA ILE A 390 -12.88 18.16 -29.44
C ILE A 390 -13.65 17.18 -30.33
N GLY A 391 -14.87 17.56 -30.70
CA GLY A 391 -15.72 16.78 -31.59
C GLY A 391 -15.25 16.83 -33.03
N GLY A 392 -15.56 15.78 -33.78
CA GLY A 392 -15.42 15.76 -35.24
C GLY A 392 -14.00 15.57 -35.79
N LEU A 393 -12.97 15.47 -34.95
CA LEU A 393 -11.61 15.20 -35.40
C LEU A 393 -11.47 13.84 -36.09
N ARG A 394 -10.58 13.75 -37.08
CA ARG A 394 -10.29 12.54 -37.84
C ARG A 394 -8.81 12.23 -37.91
N ARG A 395 -8.52 10.93 -37.99
CA ARG A 395 -7.20 10.39 -38.29
C ARG A 395 -6.97 10.42 -39.80
N SER A 396 -5.71 10.42 -40.23
CA SER A 396 -5.32 10.52 -41.65
C SER A 396 -5.84 9.38 -42.55
N ASP A 397 -6.32 8.27 -41.96
CA ASP A 397 -6.97 7.16 -42.67
C ASP A 397 -8.51 7.27 -42.69
N GLY A 398 -9.06 8.41 -42.27
CA GLY A 398 -10.49 8.71 -42.29
C GLY A 398 -11.28 8.23 -41.08
N GLN A 399 -10.64 7.59 -40.09
CA GLN A 399 -11.30 7.15 -38.86
C GLN A 399 -11.63 8.34 -37.95
N ASN A 400 -12.82 8.34 -37.35
CA ASN A 400 -13.18 9.32 -36.32
C ASN A 400 -12.35 9.08 -35.05
N LEU A 401 -11.99 10.16 -34.36
CA LEU A 401 -11.17 10.12 -33.15
C LEU A 401 -11.96 10.51 -31.91
N GLY A 402 -11.60 9.88 -30.79
CA GLY A 402 -11.96 10.32 -29.45
C GLY A 402 -10.73 10.71 -28.64
N LEU A 403 -10.84 10.65 -27.31
CA LEU A 403 -9.75 10.97 -26.38
C LEU A 403 -8.41 10.24 -26.63
N PRO A 404 -8.35 8.98 -27.11
CA PRO A 404 -7.08 8.31 -27.39
C PRO A 404 -6.20 9.01 -28.44
N GLY A 405 -6.76 9.96 -29.22
CA GLY A 405 -6.03 10.64 -30.29
C GLY A 405 -5.61 9.71 -31.43
N PRO A 406 -4.80 10.21 -32.38
CA PRO A 406 -4.40 9.46 -33.58
C PRO A 406 -3.25 8.47 -33.34
N ARG A 407 -2.63 8.47 -32.14
CA ARG A 407 -1.48 7.64 -31.76
C ARG A 407 -0.28 7.83 -32.72
N SER A 408 0.15 6.74 -33.37
CA SER A 408 1.21 6.70 -34.40
C SER A 408 0.84 7.39 -35.71
N MET A 409 -0.46 7.50 -35.98
CA MET A 409 -0.98 8.09 -37.20
C MET A 409 -1.06 9.60 -37.05
N ALA A 410 -1.17 10.31 -38.18
CA ALA A 410 -1.41 11.75 -38.16
C ALA A 410 -2.92 12.06 -38.01
N TYR A 411 -3.24 13.26 -37.55
CA TYR A 411 -4.55 13.85 -37.82
C TYR A 411 -4.74 14.09 -39.33
N ASP A 412 -5.98 14.05 -39.78
CA ASP A 412 -6.33 14.65 -41.07
C ASP A 412 -6.40 16.18 -40.90
N TYR A 413 -5.31 16.86 -41.24
CA TYR A 413 -5.18 18.31 -41.09
C TYR A 413 -6.18 19.11 -41.92
N THR A 414 -6.91 18.48 -42.86
CA THR A 414 -7.94 19.14 -43.67
C THR A 414 -9.33 19.11 -43.01
N TRP A 415 -9.50 18.39 -41.90
CA TRP A 415 -10.79 18.16 -41.25
C TRP A 415 -10.86 18.80 -39.85
N PRO A 416 -11.29 20.07 -39.73
CA PRO A 416 -11.28 20.79 -38.45
C PRO A 416 -12.27 20.22 -37.43
N GLY A 417 -12.01 20.48 -36.15
CA GLY A 417 -12.91 20.13 -35.05
C GLY A 417 -14.25 20.88 -35.11
N THR A 418 -15.33 20.24 -34.70
CA THR A 418 -16.70 20.80 -34.79
C THR A 418 -17.13 21.59 -33.55
N GLY A 419 -16.37 21.51 -32.45
CA GLY A 419 -16.67 22.18 -31.18
C GLY A 419 -16.26 21.35 -29.98
N PHE A 420 -16.48 21.86 -28.76
CA PHE A 420 -16.36 21.05 -27.56
C PHE A 420 -17.63 20.20 -27.39
N VAL A 421 -17.46 18.88 -27.31
CA VAL A 421 -18.56 17.93 -27.16
C VAL A 421 -18.32 17.05 -25.94
N SER A 422 -19.39 16.49 -25.39
CA SER A 422 -19.27 15.56 -24.27
C SER A 422 -18.41 14.35 -24.63
N VAL A 423 -17.70 13.82 -23.64
CA VAL A 423 -16.87 12.63 -23.80
C VAL A 423 -17.67 11.31 -23.89
N ASP A 424 -19.01 11.33 -23.77
CA ASP A 424 -19.93 10.18 -23.98
C ASP A 424 -21.00 10.52 -25.07
N PRO A 425 -21.57 9.60 -25.91
CA PRO A 425 -21.41 8.12 -26.08
C PRO A 425 -21.06 7.67 -27.55
N PRO A 426 -20.66 6.38 -27.84
CA PRO A 426 -20.60 5.17 -27.01
C PRO A 426 -19.19 4.74 -26.61
N GLY A 427 -19.13 3.90 -25.57
CA GLY A 427 -17.92 3.52 -24.83
C GLY A 427 -17.09 2.43 -25.48
N ASN A 428 -15.81 2.72 -25.71
CA ASN A 428 -14.89 1.72 -26.26
C ASN A 428 -13.44 1.83 -25.78
N ILE A 429 -12.97 2.94 -25.17
CA ILE A 429 -11.54 3.08 -24.82
C ILE A 429 -11.35 4.02 -23.61
N PRO A 430 -11.56 3.55 -22.36
CA PRO A 430 -11.24 4.34 -21.18
C PRO A 430 -9.72 4.56 -21.10
N THR A 431 -9.28 5.77 -21.40
CA THR A 431 -7.86 6.17 -21.30
C THR A 431 -7.64 7.06 -20.10
N GLY A 432 -6.40 7.27 -19.69
CA GLY A 432 -6.07 8.23 -18.62
C GLY A 432 -6.63 9.64 -18.88
N ALA A 433 -6.71 10.07 -20.14
CA ALA A 433 -7.33 11.36 -20.48
C ALA A 433 -8.83 11.41 -20.11
N TYR A 434 -9.55 10.29 -20.21
CA TYR A 434 -10.96 10.20 -19.81
C TYR A 434 -11.14 10.46 -18.32
N TYR A 435 -10.37 9.75 -17.49
CA TYR A 435 -10.36 9.90 -16.04
C TYR A 435 -9.91 11.28 -15.58
N ALA A 436 -8.86 11.80 -16.22
CA ALA A 436 -8.35 13.14 -15.94
C ALA A 436 -9.44 14.20 -16.17
N VAL A 437 -10.14 14.13 -17.31
CA VAL A 437 -11.19 15.09 -17.66
C VAL A 437 -12.39 15.00 -16.71
N LYS A 438 -12.92 13.79 -16.50
CA LYS A 438 -14.15 13.58 -15.70
C LYS A 438 -13.97 13.90 -14.22
N GLY A 439 -12.82 13.55 -13.64
CA GLY A 439 -12.59 13.70 -12.20
C GLY A 439 -12.31 15.13 -11.74
N TYR A 440 -11.82 16.01 -12.63
CA TYR A 440 -11.21 17.27 -12.19
C TYR A 440 -12.14 18.20 -11.41
N ASN A 441 -13.37 18.41 -11.91
CA ASN A 441 -14.32 19.31 -11.27
C ASN A 441 -14.75 18.86 -9.86
N GLY A 442 -14.74 17.55 -9.60
CA GLY A 442 -14.97 17.03 -8.26
C GLY A 442 -13.88 17.45 -7.28
N TRP A 443 -12.62 17.49 -7.73
CA TRP A 443 -11.49 17.97 -6.93
C TRP A 443 -11.49 19.49 -6.78
N ARG A 444 -11.77 20.24 -7.84
CA ARG A 444 -11.94 21.71 -7.79
C ARG A 444 -12.95 22.11 -6.73
N ARG A 445 -14.10 21.44 -6.70
CA ARG A 445 -15.16 21.68 -5.71
C ARG A 445 -14.67 21.48 -4.27
N LYS A 446 -13.85 20.48 -4.00
CA LYS A 446 -13.28 20.25 -2.65
C LYS A 446 -12.38 21.39 -2.17
N TYR A 447 -11.81 22.14 -3.10
CA TYR A 447 -11.01 23.33 -2.84
C TYR A 447 -11.80 24.64 -2.95
N GLY A 448 -13.13 24.58 -3.12
CA GLY A 448 -13.97 25.77 -3.30
C GLY A 448 -13.73 26.50 -4.62
N LEU A 449 -13.10 25.86 -5.61
CA LEU A 449 -12.84 26.42 -6.93
C LEU A 449 -14.08 26.30 -7.83
N ILE A 450 -14.33 27.33 -8.64
CA ILE A 450 -15.42 27.34 -9.62
C ILE A 450 -15.20 26.20 -10.64
N ARG A 451 -16.26 25.52 -11.05
CA ARG A 451 -16.16 24.42 -12.04
C ARG A 451 -15.75 24.98 -13.40
N ARG A 452 -14.95 24.24 -14.17
CA ARG A 452 -14.48 24.66 -15.51
C ARG A 452 -14.85 23.63 -16.56
N ARG A 453 -15.01 24.09 -17.81
CA ARG A 453 -14.95 23.19 -18.96
C ARG A 453 -13.56 22.57 -19.02
N ASN A 454 -13.49 21.26 -19.17
CA ASN A 454 -12.25 20.51 -19.19
C ASN A 454 -12.21 19.66 -20.46
N VAL A 455 -11.27 19.92 -21.35
CA VAL A 455 -11.18 19.31 -22.68
C VAL A 455 -9.92 18.45 -22.75
N GLY A 456 -10.09 17.15 -22.99
CA GLY A 456 -8.99 16.19 -22.93
C GLY A 456 -8.42 15.73 -24.26
N MET A 457 -7.17 15.28 -24.22
CA MET A 457 -6.60 14.33 -25.19
C MET A 457 -5.52 13.46 -24.55
N LEU A 458 -5.32 12.28 -25.14
CA LEU A 458 -4.14 11.45 -24.94
C LEU A 458 -3.13 11.74 -26.06
N TRP A 459 -1.88 11.99 -25.70
CA TRP A 459 -0.77 12.27 -26.60
C TRP A 459 0.30 11.18 -26.48
N GLY A 460 0.70 10.57 -27.59
CA GLY A 460 1.76 9.57 -27.63
C GLY A 460 1.29 8.23 -28.15
N GLN A 461 2.08 7.18 -27.88
CA GLN A 461 1.87 5.84 -28.42
C GLN A 461 2.66 4.81 -27.60
N PRO A 462 2.12 3.58 -27.44
CA PRO A 462 2.81 2.49 -26.76
C PRO A 462 4.23 2.26 -27.28
N GLY A 463 5.18 2.15 -26.35
CA GLY A 463 6.58 1.83 -26.68
C GLY A 463 7.46 3.00 -27.11
N GLU A 464 6.95 4.22 -27.20
CA GLU A 464 7.74 5.36 -27.70
C GLU A 464 8.79 5.91 -26.72
N HIS A 465 9.96 6.19 -27.29
CA HIS A 465 11.08 6.85 -26.59
C HIS A 465 10.84 8.37 -26.46
N ILE A 466 11.37 9.03 -25.42
CA ILE A 466 11.13 10.46 -25.18
C ILE A 466 11.59 11.37 -26.34
N THR A 467 12.65 10.97 -27.06
CA THR A 467 13.16 11.71 -28.23
C THR A 467 12.15 11.77 -29.38
N ARG A 468 11.16 10.88 -29.41
CA ARG A 468 10.12 10.89 -30.45
C ARG A 468 9.17 12.08 -30.35
N PHE A 469 9.22 12.83 -29.25
CA PHE A 469 8.37 13.99 -29.00
C PHE A 469 9.07 15.33 -29.27
N ASN A 470 10.32 15.31 -29.76
CA ASN A 470 11.10 16.51 -30.03
C ASN A 470 10.41 17.45 -31.04
N ALA A 471 10.50 18.76 -30.78
CA ALA A 471 9.97 19.80 -31.66
C ALA A 471 10.76 19.93 -32.97
N ILE A 472 12.06 19.64 -32.93
CA ILE A 472 12.99 19.76 -34.05
C ILE A 472 13.46 18.36 -34.45
N LEU A 473 13.38 18.07 -35.75
CA LEU A 473 13.85 16.81 -36.31
C LEU A 473 15.39 16.82 -36.40
N GLY A 474 16.03 15.77 -35.90
CA GLY A 474 17.49 15.61 -35.84
C GLY A 474 18.10 15.84 -34.46
N ASP A 475 17.29 16.21 -33.45
CA ASP A 475 17.75 16.43 -32.08
C ASP A 475 17.94 15.13 -31.29
N ALA A 476 17.38 14.01 -31.75
CA ALA A 476 17.70 12.70 -31.18
C ALA A 476 19.18 12.33 -31.42
N PRO A 477 19.94 11.97 -30.36
CA PRO A 477 21.29 11.45 -30.55
C PRO A 477 21.24 10.04 -31.17
N ALA A 478 22.16 9.76 -32.09
CA ALA A 478 22.26 8.44 -32.71
C ALA A 478 22.54 7.35 -31.65
N PRO A 479 21.92 6.16 -31.73
CA PRO A 479 21.06 5.64 -32.82
C PRO A 479 19.55 5.91 -32.65
N LEU A 480 19.14 6.74 -31.69
CA LEU A 480 17.73 7.06 -31.47
C LEU A 480 17.19 7.91 -32.63
N VAL A 481 15.87 7.86 -32.82
CA VAL A 481 15.20 8.52 -33.94
C VAL A 481 14.08 9.41 -33.41
N ASP A 482 13.98 10.61 -33.96
CA ASP A 482 12.86 11.52 -33.71
C ASP A 482 11.57 11.05 -34.41
N SER A 483 10.44 11.68 -34.10
CA SER A 483 9.20 11.53 -34.87
C SER A 483 8.56 12.90 -35.04
N ARG A 484 8.46 13.34 -36.29
CA ARG A 484 7.76 14.59 -36.59
C ARG A 484 6.27 14.49 -36.27
N ASN A 485 5.69 13.29 -36.39
CA ASN A 485 4.26 13.05 -36.26
C ASN A 485 3.72 13.38 -34.87
N HIS A 486 4.42 13.01 -33.78
CA HIS A 486 3.88 13.26 -32.44
C HIS A 486 3.81 14.74 -32.12
N TRP A 487 4.85 15.50 -32.45
CA TRP A 487 4.85 16.95 -32.27
C TRP A 487 3.77 17.62 -33.12
N ASP A 488 3.72 17.32 -34.43
CA ASP A 488 2.75 17.92 -35.33
C ASP A 488 1.29 17.58 -34.94
N ASN A 489 1.04 16.37 -34.44
CA ASN A 489 -0.27 15.98 -33.92
C ASN A 489 -0.71 16.84 -32.73
N LEU A 490 0.18 17.08 -31.77
CA LEU A 490 -0.15 17.95 -30.64
C LEU A 490 -0.38 19.38 -31.13
N MET A 491 0.49 19.90 -31.99
CA MET A 491 0.35 21.28 -32.50
C MET A 491 -0.97 21.48 -33.23
N TYR A 492 -1.40 20.51 -34.04
CA TYR A 492 -2.70 20.55 -34.67
C TYR A 492 -3.84 20.57 -33.66
N TRP A 493 -3.81 19.69 -32.66
CA TRP A 493 -4.84 19.66 -31.62
C TRP A 493 -4.89 20.97 -30.80
N LEU A 494 -3.75 21.53 -30.43
CA LEU A 494 -3.65 22.83 -29.74
C LEU A 494 -4.22 23.98 -30.59
N ASN A 495 -3.96 23.96 -31.90
CA ASN A 495 -4.52 24.96 -32.82
C ASN A 495 -6.05 24.86 -32.89
N GLU A 496 -6.60 23.65 -32.96
CA GLU A 496 -8.04 23.45 -32.96
C GLU A 496 -8.69 23.81 -31.62
N ALA A 497 -8.04 23.48 -30.50
CA ALA A 497 -8.48 23.88 -29.16
C ALA A 497 -8.52 25.41 -29.02
N ALA A 498 -7.46 26.11 -29.45
CA ALA A 498 -7.39 27.57 -29.43
C ALA A 498 -8.48 28.19 -30.31
N ARG A 499 -8.67 27.65 -31.52
CA ARG A 499 -9.70 28.14 -32.47
C ARG A 499 -11.10 28.01 -31.90
N ILE A 500 -11.44 26.86 -31.32
CA ILE A 500 -12.77 26.60 -30.73
C ILE A 500 -12.97 27.46 -29.48
N ALA A 501 -11.98 27.55 -28.59
CA ALA A 501 -12.05 28.42 -27.42
C ALA A 501 -12.30 29.89 -27.80
N ALA A 502 -11.61 30.39 -28.83
CA ALA A 502 -11.82 31.75 -29.33
C ALA A 502 -13.25 31.97 -29.88
N LEU A 503 -13.83 30.97 -30.57
CA LEU A 503 -15.22 31.02 -31.04
C LEU A 503 -16.24 31.07 -29.89
N GLU A 504 -15.92 30.44 -28.76
CA GLU A 504 -16.76 30.44 -27.56
C GLU A 504 -16.43 31.59 -26.58
N GLY A 505 -15.44 32.44 -26.90
CA GLY A 505 -15.00 33.55 -26.04
C GLY A 505 -14.27 33.10 -24.76
N LEU A 506 -13.63 31.93 -24.79
CA LEU A 506 -12.93 31.33 -23.66
C LEU A 506 -11.41 31.52 -23.76
N ILE A 507 -10.76 31.62 -22.61
CA ILE A 507 -9.30 31.66 -22.46
C ILE A 507 -8.82 30.25 -22.07
N PRO A 508 -7.99 29.60 -22.89
CA PRO A 508 -7.45 28.29 -22.55
C PRO A 508 -6.41 28.37 -21.44
N SER A 509 -6.56 27.50 -20.44
CA SER A 509 -5.49 27.06 -19.55
C SER A 509 -5.00 25.67 -19.92
N VAL A 510 -3.75 25.31 -19.63
CA VAL A 510 -3.19 24.01 -20.06
C VAL A 510 -2.58 23.24 -18.90
N ASP A 511 -3.03 22.00 -18.70
CA ASP A 511 -2.36 21.03 -17.84
C ASP A 511 -1.83 19.87 -18.69
N VAL A 512 -0.52 19.63 -18.65
CA VAL A 512 0.11 18.47 -19.30
C VAL A 512 0.58 17.48 -18.25
N LEU A 513 -0.01 16.28 -18.20
CA LEU A 513 0.51 15.16 -17.44
C LEU A 513 1.49 14.37 -18.30
N VAL A 514 2.71 14.15 -17.81
CA VAL A 514 3.77 13.37 -18.45
C VAL A 514 3.94 12.07 -17.68
N THR A 515 3.56 10.97 -18.34
CA THR A 515 3.74 9.59 -17.86
C THR A 515 4.61 8.84 -18.86
N GLN A 516 5.92 8.91 -18.65
CA GLN A 516 6.94 8.42 -19.58
C GLN A 516 8.21 8.04 -18.81
N GLY A 517 9.08 7.24 -19.42
CA GLY A 517 10.44 6.98 -18.91
C GLY A 517 10.84 5.52 -19.05
N THR A 518 9.85 4.62 -19.15
CA THR A 518 10.05 3.17 -19.27
C THR A 518 10.80 2.75 -20.52
N SER A 519 10.68 3.46 -21.65
CA SER A 519 11.53 3.19 -22.84
C SER A 519 12.91 3.84 -22.79
N SER A 520 13.14 4.78 -21.87
CA SER A 520 14.41 5.50 -21.77
C SER A 520 15.35 4.90 -20.71
N LYS A 521 14.88 3.91 -19.94
CA LYS A 521 15.69 3.23 -18.92
C LYS A 521 16.90 2.46 -19.48
N GLN A 522 16.85 2.10 -20.77
CA GLN A 522 17.89 1.33 -21.48
C GLN A 522 18.93 2.23 -22.15
N ASP A 523 18.80 3.55 -21.99
CA ASP A 523 19.72 4.48 -22.62
C ASP A 523 21.12 4.34 -22.02
N ALA A 524 22.12 4.24 -22.91
CA ALA A 524 23.53 4.18 -22.50
C ALA A 524 24.00 5.48 -21.82
N ASP A 525 23.41 6.62 -22.19
CA ASP A 525 23.60 7.89 -21.50
C ASP A 525 22.47 8.10 -20.50
N PRO A 526 22.74 8.06 -19.19
CA PRO A 526 21.71 8.18 -18.17
C PRO A 526 21.04 9.57 -18.10
N LEU A 527 21.64 10.60 -18.72
CA LEU A 527 21.14 11.97 -18.69
C LEU A 527 20.30 12.35 -19.91
N ILE A 528 20.23 11.48 -20.92
CA ILE A 528 19.54 11.80 -22.17
C ILE A 528 18.05 12.10 -21.92
N HIS A 529 17.37 11.26 -21.13
CA HIS A 529 15.96 11.42 -20.85
C HIS A 529 15.66 12.78 -20.22
N ALA A 530 16.38 13.11 -19.15
CA ALA A 530 16.21 14.37 -18.44
C ALA A 530 16.47 15.59 -19.34
N ARG A 531 17.50 15.53 -20.20
CA ARG A 531 17.82 16.60 -21.15
C ARG A 531 16.73 16.75 -22.21
N THR A 532 16.27 15.66 -22.79
CA THR A 532 15.23 15.66 -23.82
C THR A 532 13.89 16.14 -23.25
N LEU A 533 13.50 15.65 -22.07
CA LEU A 533 12.27 16.09 -21.40
C LEU A 533 12.33 17.58 -21.02
N ARG A 534 13.47 18.06 -20.51
CA ARG A 534 13.67 19.50 -20.23
C ARG A 534 13.47 20.34 -21.48
N GLN A 535 14.09 19.92 -22.60
CA GLN A 535 13.96 20.63 -23.87
C GLN A 535 12.51 20.62 -24.37
N LEU A 536 11.84 19.46 -24.31
CA LEU A 536 10.42 19.32 -24.65
C LEU A 536 9.55 20.31 -23.87
N ILE A 537 9.77 20.44 -22.56
CA ILE A 537 9.02 21.38 -21.71
C ILE A 537 9.26 22.84 -22.13
N ILE A 538 10.50 23.20 -22.44
CA ILE A 538 10.85 24.55 -22.91
C ILE A 538 10.11 24.85 -24.22
N ASP A 539 10.11 23.93 -25.16
CA ASP A 539 9.45 24.11 -26.44
C ASP A 539 7.92 24.14 -26.30
N LEU A 540 7.33 23.28 -25.45
CA LEU A 540 5.89 23.32 -25.14
C LEU A 540 5.47 24.67 -24.54
N ARG A 541 6.23 25.18 -23.57
CA ARG A 541 5.95 26.49 -22.96
C ARG A 541 5.98 27.61 -24.01
N ARG A 542 6.95 27.59 -24.92
CA ARG A 542 7.01 28.54 -26.04
C ARG A 542 5.76 28.46 -26.93
N GLU A 543 5.29 27.25 -27.24
CA GLU A 543 4.09 27.04 -28.05
C GLU A 543 2.81 27.49 -27.33
N PHE A 544 2.74 27.34 -26.00
CA PHE A 544 1.63 27.84 -25.19
C PHE A 544 1.62 29.37 -25.14
N ASP A 545 2.77 30.00 -24.90
CA ASP A 545 2.92 31.45 -24.90
C ASP A 545 2.54 32.05 -26.27
N ALA A 546 2.98 31.42 -27.37
CA ALA A 546 2.68 31.86 -28.73
C ALA A 546 1.17 31.81 -29.07
N ARG A 547 0.39 30.97 -28.38
CA ARG A 547 -1.06 30.87 -28.53
C ARG A 547 -1.84 31.70 -27.51
N GLY A 548 -1.15 32.39 -26.59
CA GLY A 548 -1.78 33.18 -25.54
C GLY A 548 -2.53 32.32 -24.52
N PHE A 549 -2.10 31.08 -24.30
CA PHE A 549 -2.68 30.26 -23.23
C PHE A 549 -2.21 30.76 -21.87
N GLU A 550 -3.13 30.80 -20.91
CA GLU A 550 -2.81 31.22 -19.55
C GLU A 550 -2.51 29.99 -18.68
N ASP A 551 -1.72 30.18 -17.62
CA ASP A 551 -1.54 29.18 -16.57
C ASP A 551 -1.09 27.77 -17.04
N ALA A 552 -0.22 27.70 -18.05
CA ALA A 552 0.26 26.42 -18.56
C ALA A 552 1.19 25.70 -17.55
N MET A 553 0.83 24.47 -17.19
CA MET A 553 1.53 23.69 -16.17
C MET A 553 1.86 22.27 -16.64
N ILE A 554 3.06 21.82 -16.28
CA ILE A 554 3.54 20.46 -16.54
C ILE A 554 3.54 19.66 -15.25
N TYR A 555 3.04 18.43 -15.31
CA TYR A 555 2.95 17.48 -14.21
C TYR A 555 3.66 16.19 -14.60
N PHE A 556 4.32 15.56 -13.64
CA PHE A 556 5.10 14.34 -13.85
C PHE A 556 4.56 13.19 -13.03
N THR A 557 4.65 11.99 -13.56
CA THR A 557 4.63 10.76 -12.77
C THR A 557 6.03 10.17 -12.76
N GLN A 558 6.47 9.68 -11.61
CA GLN A 558 7.76 9.01 -11.49
C GLN A 558 7.58 7.55 -11.93
N PRO A 559 8.29 7.08 -12.97
CA PRO A 559 8.08 5.76 -13.52
C PRO A 559 8.33 4.68 -12.47
N GLY A 560 7.44 3.68 -12.46
CA GLY A 560 7.41 2.67 -11.42
C GLY A 560 8.49 1.61 -11.50
N GLY A 561 9.21 1.49 -12.62
CA GLY A 561 10.11 0.35 -12.85
C GLY A 561 9.46 -0.80 -13.61
N ASP A 562 10.23 -1.87 -13.84
CA ASP A 562 9.74 -3.18 -14.29
C ASP A 562 9.62 -4.14 -13.09
N THR A 563 9.00 -5.30 -13.27
CA THR A 563 8.93 -6.37 -12.25
C THR A 563 10.23 -7.18 -12.08
N ASP A 564 11.18 -7.08 -13.00
CA ASP A 564 12.51 -7.69 -12.88
C ASP A 564 13.56 -6.69 -12.38
N THR A 565 14.63 -7.18 -11.74
CA THR A 565 15.87 -6.42 -11.70
C THR A 565 16.38 -6.33 -13.11
N SER A 566 16.30 -5.13 -13.67
CA SER A 566 17.04 -4.75 -14.86
C SER A 566 18.38 -5.47 -14.99
N PRO A 567 18.74 -6.04 -16.17
CA PRO A 567 20.09 -6.51 -16.43
C PRO A 567 21.12 -5.39 -16.15
N SER A 568 22.40 -5.73 -16.01
CA SER A 568 23.49 -4.86 -15.52
C SER A 568 23.70 -3.49 -16.22
N ILE A 569 22.89 -3.16 -17.23
CA ILE A 569 22.99 -1.96 -18.09
C ILE A 569 21.74 -1.06 -17.99
N GLU A 570 20.60 -1.50 -17.45
CA GLU A 570 19.48 -0.55 -17.29
C GLU A 570 19.63 0.23 -16.00
N HIS A 571 19.62 1.55 -16.15
CA HIS A 571 19.82 2.46 -15.05
C HIS A 571 18.58 3.32 -14.90
N TRP A 572 17.85 3.13 -13.80
CA TRP A 572 16.65 3.91 -13.49
C TRP A 572 16.94 5.33 -12.99
N HIS A 573 18.01 5.97 -13.50
CA HIS A 573 18.30 7.40 -13.31
C HIS A 573 17.15 8.30 -13.77
N VAL A 574 16.32 7.80 -14.70
CA VAL A 574 15.08 8.43 -15.15
C VAL A 574 14.15 8.72 -13.95
N THR A 575 14.07 7.83 -12.95
CA THR A 575 13.18 8.01 -11.81
C THR A 575 13.58 9.19 -10.94
N GLN A 576 14.87 9.36 -10.65
CA GLN A 576 15.39 10.56 -9.96
C GLN A 576 15.18 11.83 -10.78
N SER A 577 15.44 11.76 -12.10
CA SER A 577 15.44 12.92 -12.98
C SER A 577 14.12 13.70 -12.98
N PHE A 578 12.98 13.04 -12.77
CA PHE A 578 11.69 13.71 -12.64
C PHE A 578 11.58 14.58 -11.38
N LEU A 579 12.16 14.15 -10.26
CA LEU A 579 12.21 14.97 -9.05
C LEU A 579 13.18 16.13 -9.23
N ASP A 580 14.34 15.89 -9.85
CA ASP A 580 15.31 16.95 -10.14
C ASP A 580 14.68 18.06 -11.01
N LEU A 581 13.98 17.68 -12.09
CA LEU A 581 13.25 18.62 -12.94
C LEU A 581 12.17 19.39 -12.17
N ALA A 582 11.47 18.74 -11.24
CA ALA A 582 10.47 19.41 -10.40
C ALA A 582 11.12 20.38 -9.41
N ASP A 583 12.27 20.03 -8.82
CA ASP A 583 13.04 20.89 -7.92
C ASP A 583 13.63 22.10 -8.64
N GLU A 584 14.05 21.93 -9.90
CA GLU A 584 14.47 22.98 -10.84
C GLU A 584 13.31 23.88 -11.32
N GLY A 585 12.05 23.51 -11.07
CA GLY A 585 10.87 24.31 -11.44
C GLY A 585 10.32 24.04 -12.85
N TYR A 586 10.67 22.92 -13.48
CA TYR A 586 10.12 22.54 -14.78
C TYR A 586 8.70 21.97 -14.69
N GLY A 587 8.25 21.54 -13.52
CA GLY A 587 6.88 21.06 -13.33
C GLY A 587 6.58 20.57 -11.91
N VAL A 588 5.45 19.87 -11.78
CA VAL A 588 4.94 19.33 -10.53
C VAL A 588 5.05 17.81 -10.54
N LEU A 589 5.79 17.21 -9.61
CA LEU A 589 5.82 15.77 -9.46
C LEU A 589 4.57 15.32 -8.69
N VAL A 590 3.68 14.60 -9.37
CA VAL A 590 2.38 14.18 -8.85
C VAL A 590 2.53 13.04 -7.84
N THR A 591 3.15 11.94 -8.28
CA THR A 591 3.36 10.72 -7.51
C THR A 591 4.35 9.82 -8.23
N SER A 592 4.91 8.85 -7.51
CA SER A 592 5.50 7.65 -8.13
C SER A 592 4.40 6.67 -8.55
N GLU A 593 4.64 5.95 -9.64
CA GLU A 593 3.83 4.86 -10.17
C GLU A 593 4.13 3.52 -9.50
N ALA A 594 5.28 3.36 -8.87
CA ALA A 594 5.69 2.13 -8.16
C ALA A 594 4.66 1.58 -7.14
N PRO A 595 3.82 2.41 -6.50
CA PRO A 595 2.76 1.95 -5.61
C PRO A 595 1.48 1.47 -6.34
N LEU A 596 1.44 1.50 -7.67
CA LEU A 596 0.33 1.03 -8.49
C LEU A 596 0.59 -0.40 -8.95
N LYS A 597 -0.46 -1.22 -8.99
CA LYS A 597 -0.30 -2.60 -9.47
C LYS A 597 -0.19 -2.65 -10.99
N THR A 598 0.72 -3.48 -11.48
CA THR A 598 0.80 -3.89 -12.87
C THR A 598 -0.11 -5.09 -13.14
N TRP A 599 -0.75 -5.12 -14.31
CA TRP A 599 -1.64 -6.21 -14.71
C TRP A 599 -0.93 -7.25 -15.58
N ASP A 600 0.03 -6.80 -16.38
CA ASP A 600 0.80 -7.63 -17.30
C ASP A 600 2.03 -8.27 -16.63
N GLY A 601 2.23 -8.00 -15.34
CA GLY A 601 3.40 -8.43 -14.60
C GLY A 601 4.70 -7.81 -15.13
N ASN A 602 4.65 -6.61 -15.73
CA ASN A 602 5.82 -5.89 -16.21
C ASN A 602 5.79 -4.40 -15.82
N VAL A 603 5.12 -3.55 -16.60
CA VAL A 603 5.08 -2.08 -16.37
C VAL A 603 3.68 -1.49 -16.43
N HIS A 604 2.72 -2.17 -17.07
CA HIS A 604 1.43 -1.57 -17.37
C HIS A 604 0.49 -1.75 -16.19
N PHE A 605 -0.05 -0.65 -15.66
CA PHE A 605 -1.07 -0.69 -14.61
C PHE A 605 -2.47 -0.90 -15.18
N SER A 606 -3.32 -1.58 -14.40
CA SER A 606 -4.71 -1.84 -14.79
C SER A 606 -5.51 -0.55 -14.89
N GLU A 607 -6.69 -0.59 -15.50
CA GLU A 607 -7.59 0.57 -15.55
C GLU A 607 -7.92 1.11 -14.14
N ILE A 608 -8.18 0.22 -13.18
CA ILE A 608 -8.48 0.59 -11.78
C ILE A 608 -7.29 1.31 -11.12
N GLU A 609 -6.07 0.86 -11.40
CA GLU A 609 -4.86 1.48 -10.88
C GLU A 609 -4.54 2.80 -11.61
N GLY A 610 -4.85 2.87 -12.90
CA GLY A 610 -4.85 4.09 -13.70
C GLY A 610 -5.78 5.15 -13.12
N GLU A 611 -7.01 4.79 -12.75
CA GLU A 611 -7.95 5.70 -12.09
C GLU A 611 -7.34 6.31 -10.82
N LYS A 612 -6.59 5.53 -10.03
CA LYS A 612 -5.89 6.06 -8.84
C LYS A 612 -4.82 7.09 -9.22
N LEU A 613 -4.04 6.81 -10.27
CA LEU A 613 -3.04 7.76 -10.77
C LEU A 613 -3.68 9.09 -11.20
N LEU A 614 -4.77 9.03 -11.96
CA LEU A 614 -5.44 10.22 -12.48
C LEU A 614 -6.21 10.97 -11.40
N GLY A 615 -6.74 10.28 -10.40
CA GLY A 615 -7.28 10.90 -9.20
C GLY A 615 -6.22 11.71 -8.44
N GLN A 616 -5.00 11.16 -8.30
CA GLN A 616 -3.86 11.84 -7.70
C GLN A 616 -3.42 13.06 -8.53
N PHE A 617 -3.39 12.94 -9.87
CA PHE A 617 -3.14 14.06 -10.78
C PHE A 617 -4.18 15.16 -10.62
N ASN A 618 -5.47 14.82 -10.67
CA ASN A 618 -6.57 15.77 -10.50
C ASN A 618 -6.54 16.47 -9.15
N TRP A 619 -6.18 15.75 -8.09
CA TRP A 619 -5.95 16.34 -6.78
C TRP A 619 -4.77 17.33 -6.82
N ALA A 620 -3.65 16.95 -7.43
CA ALA A 620 -2.46 17.80 -7.53
C ALA A 620 -2.73 19.15 -8.20
N ARG A 621 -3.39 19.13 -9.36
CA ARG A 621 -3.71 20.37 -10.08
C ARG A 621 -4.76 21.22 -9.37
N ALA A 622 -5.77 20.63 -8.75
CA ALA A 622 -6.77 21.39 -7.98
C ALA A 622 -6.15 22.03 -6.72
N ALA A 623 -5.25 21.31 -6.03
CA ALA A 623 -4.51 21.86 -4.89
C ALA A 623 -3.62 23.03 -5.32
N ARG A 624 -2.91 22.87 -6.44
CA ARG A 624 -2.03 23.91 -7.01
C ARG A 624 -2.81 25.17 -7.40
N GLU A 625 -3.94 25.02 -8.07
CA GLU A 625 -4.81 26.16 -8.40
C GLU A 625 -5.37 26.84 -7.14
N ALA A 626 -5.63 26.09 -6.08
CA ALA A 626 -5.99 26.63 -4.77
C ALA A 626 -4.80 27.25 -4.00
N GLY A 627 -3.65 27.43 -4.65
CA GLY A 627 -2.46 28.05 -4.07
C GLY A 627 -1.64 27.14 -3.15
N ARG A 628 -1.88 25.82 -3.18
CA ARG A 628 -1.12 24.85 -2.36
C ARG A 628 -0.02 24.17 -3.20
N PRO A 629 1.25 24.25 -2.80
CA PRO A 629 2.33 23.54 -3.49
C PRO A 629 2.12 22.03 -3.38
N TRP A 630 2.43 21.26 -4.42
CA TRP A 630 2.15 19.82 -4.42
C TRP A 630 3.39 18.94 -4.31
N THR A 631 4.44 19.23 -5.08
CA THR A 631 5.66 18.42 -5.12
C THR A 631 6.25 18.25 -3.72
N ILE A 632 6.42 16.99 -3.30
CA ILE A 632 7.32 16.67 -2.19
C ILE A 632 8.73 16.73 -2.75
N ARG A 633 9.46 17.78 -2.40
CA ARG A 633 10.83 18.07 -2.85
C ARG A 633 11.85 17.17 -2.18
N SER A 634 13.05 17.12 -2.75
CA SER A 634 14.21 16.47 -2.14
C SER A 634 14.44 16.97 -0.70
N PRO A 635 14.79 16.08 0.25
CA PRO A 635 14.95 16.47 1.63
C PRO A 635 16.20 17.32 1.84
N LYS A 636 16.14 18.21 2.82
CA LYS A 636 17.36 18.81 3.36
C LYS A 636 18.08 17.78 4.23
N VAL A 637 19.32 17.47 3.88
CA VAL A 637 20.13 16.46 4.58
C VAL A 637 20.99 17.12 5.65
N THR A 638 20.93 16.59 6.88
CA THR A 638 21.84 16.98 7.97
C THR A 638 22.38 15.74 8.66
N ARG A 639 23.61 15.81 9.18
CA ARG A 639 24.28 14.69 9.84
C ARG A 639 24.72 15.08 11.24
N ASN A 640 24.52 14.17 12.20
CA ASN A 640 25.06 14.25 13.55
C ASN A 640 25.66 12.89 13.94
N GLY A 641 26.98 12.76 13.82
CA GLY A 641 27.67 11.48 14.00
C GLY A 641 27.20 10.45 12.95
N LEU A 642 26.62 9.34 13.44
CA LEU A 642 26.07 8.25 12.63
C LEU A 642 24.57 8.38 12.36
N ILE A 643 23.96 9.51 12.71
CA ILE A 643 22.54 9.79 12.45
C ILE A 643 22.45 10.81 11.33
N VAL A 644 21.73 10.45 10.25
CA VAL A 644 21.37 11.38 9.17
C VAL A 644 19.89 11.71 9.29
N THR A 645 19.56 12.99 9.28
CA THR A 645 18.19 13.50 9.25
C THR A 645 17.87 14.03 7.86
N LEU A 646 16.84 13.45 7.25
CA LEU A 646 16.23 13.89 6.00
C LEU A 646 15.00 14.73 6.34
N ASP A 647 15.06 16.02 6.04
CA ASP A 647 14.00 16.97 6.40
C ASP A 647 13.19 17.42 5.17
N TYR A 648 11.93 16.98 5.08
CA TYR A 648 11.05 17.24 3.95
C TYR A 648 10.21 18.50 4.20
N GLU A 649 10.82 19.68 4.01
CA GLU A 649 10.18 20.98 4.27
C GLU A 649 9.00 21.30 3.35
N SER A 650 8.88 20.55 2.26
CA SER A 650 7.83 20.67 1.25
C SER A 650 6.52 19.96 1.62
N LEU A 651 6.48 19.23 2.75
CA LEU A 651 5.23 18.72 3.30
C LEU A 651 4.32 19.87 3.76
N TRP A 652 3.01 19.66 3.68
CA TRP A 652 2.03 20.63 4.14
C TRP A 652 2.05 20.77 5.67
N ASP A 653 1.55 21.91 6.16
CA ASP A 653 1.40 22.13 7.58
C ASP A 653 0.54 21.02 8.23
N GLY A 654 1.10 20.36 9.24
CA GLY A 654 0.47 19.23 9.94
C GLY A 654 0.57 17.88 9.23
N GLU A 655 1.15 17.84 8.04
CA GLU A 655 1.41 16.59 7.32
C GLU A 655 2.65 15.89 7.91
N MET A 656 2.56 14.57 8.06
CA MET A 656 3.62 13.74 8.63
C MET A 656 3.76 12.46 7.80
N TRP A 657 4.89 11.78 8.00
CA TRP A 657 5.10 10.45 7.41
C TRP A 657 4.34 9.37 8.16
N GLU A 658 3.67 8.49 7.41
CA GLU A 658 3.10 7.23 7.86
C GLU A 658 3.63 6.09 6.98
N VAL A 659 3.73 4.92 7.59
CA VAL A 659 4.04 3.66 6.90
C VAL A 659 2.73 3.06 6.39
N GLU A 660 2.74 2.53 5.17
CA GLU A 660 1.64 1.72 4.62
C GLU A 660 1.95 0.21 4.82
N PRO A 661 1.69 -0.38 6.00
CA PRO A 661 2.22 -1.70 6.39
C PRO A 661 1.72 -2.86 5.53
N ASP A 662 0.53 -2.72 4.93
CA ASP A 662 -0.09 -3.76 4.11
C ASP A 662 0.35 -3.71 2.63
N ARG A 663 1.17 -2.72 2.25
CA ARG A 663 1.61 -2.58 0.86
C ARG A 663 2.59 -3.70 0.50
N TYR A 664 2.53 -4.15 -0.76
CA TYR A 664 3.38 -5.22 -1.30
C TYR A 664 3.27 -6.57 -0.58
N ASN A 665 2.23 -6.80 0.24
CA ASN A 665 2.07 -8.01 1.06
C ASN A 665 3.32 -8.33 1.91
N GLY A 666 4.08 -7.30 2.32
CA GLY A 666 5.33 -7.46 3.08
C GLY A 666 6.52 -8.05 2.31
N GLN A 667 6.45 -8.12 0.97
CA GLN A 667 7.51 -8.67 0.12
C GLN A 667 8.43 -7.57 -0.42
N GLY A 668 9.73 -7.86 -0.51
CA GLY A 668 10.68 -6.99 -1.19
C GLY A 668 10.90 -5.61 -0.55
N ILE A 669 10.60 -5.46 0.74
CA ILE A 669 10.96 -4.26 1.51
C ILE A 669 11.45 -4.69 2.88
N ASP A 670 12.59 -4.14 3.28
CA ASP A 670 13.17 -4.36 4.59
C ASP A 670 12.49 -3.52 5.69
N GLN A 671 12.99 -3.65 6.92
CA GLN A 671 12.54 -2.86 8.05
C GLN A 671 12.83 -1.34 7.93
N PHE A 672 13.53 -0.90 6.88
CA PHE A 672 13.90 0.49 6.63
C PHE A 672 13.01 1.14 5.57
N HIS A 673 11.83 0.56 5.30
CA HIS A 673 10.70 1.17 4.59
C HIS A 673 10.98 1.57 3.14
N GLY A 674 12.06 1.06 2.53
CA GLY A 674 12.47 1.39 1.16
C GLY A 674 13.78 2.18 1.07
N TYR A 675 14.41 2.55 2.19
CA TYR A 675 15.72 3.21 2.18
C TYR A 675 16.86 2.22 1.99
N THR A 676 17.85 2.62 1.19
CA THR A 676 19.15 1.96 1.03
C THR A 676 20.27 3.00 1.10
N CYS A 677 21.50 2.57 1.32
CA CYS A 677 22.66 3.46 1.30
C CYS A 677 23.87 2.76 0.69
N ASP A 678 24.84 3.56 0.23
CA ASP A 678 26.14 3.06 -0.15
C ASP A 678 27.09 3.01 1.06
N THR A 679 28.17 2.22 0.96
CA THR A 679 29.35 2.26 1.85
C THR A 679 29.12 2.01 3.36
N ALA A 680 27.88 1.83 3.81
CA ALA A 680 27.45 1.58 5.19
C ALA A 680 26.16 0.74 5.21
N ASN A 681 25.69 0.37 6.40
CA ASN A 681 24.39 -0.25 6.62
C ASN A 681 23.48 0.63 7.48
N ILE A 682 22.20 0.69 7.12
CA ILE A 682 21.17 1.26 7.99
C ILE A 682 20.95 0.30 9.17
N THR A 683 20.95 0.84 10.38
CA THR A 683 20.76 0.09 11.64
C THR A 683 19.46 0.46 12.35
N ALA A 684 18.92 1.65 12.11
CA ALA A 684 17.62 2.08 12.63
C ALA A 684 16.99 3.17 11.75
N ILE A 685 15.66 3.25 11.77
CA ILE A 685 14.86 4.31 11.17
C ILE A 685 13.89 4.89 12.21
N ARG A 686 13.69 6.21 12.20
CA ARG A 686 12.69 6.90 13.02
C ARG A 686 11.98 7.98 12.20
N LEU A 687 10.64 7.92 12.19
CA LEU A 687 9.80 8.95 11.59
C LEU A 687 9.42 9.98 12.66
N ILE A 688 9.68 11.27 12.39
CA ILE A 688 9.41 12.37 13.33
C ILE A 688 8.73 13.50 12.59
N GLY A 689 7.39 13.50 12.56
CA GLY A 689 6.63 14.48 11.81
C GLY A 689 7.01 14.45 10.33
N ARG A 690 7.60 15.56 9.84
CA ARG A 690 8.10 15.68 8.46
C ARG A 690 9.51 15.09 8.22
N LYS A 691 10.19 14.65 9.26
CA LYS A 691 11.58 14.19 9.21
C LYS A 691 11.67 12.67 9.18
N VAL A 692 12.67 12.16 8.47
CA VAL A 692 13.13 10.78 8.58
C VAL A 692 14.54 10.79 9.14
N GLU A 693 14.77 10.10 10.24
CA GLU A 693 16.09 9.88 10.80
C GLU A 693 16.55 8.45 10.53
N LEU A 694 17.73 8.32 9.93
CA LEU A 694 18.39 7.05 9.65
C LEU A 694 19.67 6.97 10.50
N THR A 695 19.86 5.85 11.18
CA THR A 695 21.09 5.55 11.93
C THR A 695 21.90 4.52 11.19
N PHE A 696 23.21 4.68 11.14
CA PHE A 696 24.11 3.83 10.37
C PHE A 696 25.22 3.23 11.23
N ASP A 697 25.89 2.19 10.74
CA ASP A 697 27.09 1.61 11.36
C ASP A 697 28.39 2.35 10.96
N ALA A 698 28.36 3.05 9.83
CA ALA A 698 29.37 3.97 9.33
C ALA A 698 28.69 5.15 8.63
N VAL A 699 29.43 6.23 8.31
CA VAL A 699 28.83 7.36 7.57
C VAL A 699 28.69 6.98 6.09
N PRO A 700 27.47 6.91 5.54
CA PRO A 700 27.30 6.67 4.10
C PRO A 700 27.71 7.90 3.30
N LEU A 701 27.99 7.74 2.00
CA LEU A 701 28.17 8.86 1.07
C LEU A 701 26.82 9.25 0.43
N TRP A 702 25.93 8.28 0.28
CA TRP A 702 24.69 8.40 -0.46
C TRP A 702 23.56 7.58 0.20
N ILE A 703 22.34 8.13 0.17
CA ILE A 703 21.11 7.48 0.63
C ILE A 703 20.10 7.51 -0.50
N ASP A 704 19.49 6.37 -0.77
CA ASP A 704 18.41 6.21 -1.75
C ASP A 704 17.11 5.80 -1.06
N TYR A 705 15.98 6.25 -1.60
CA TYR A 705 14.64 5.80 -1.23
C TYR A 705 13.92 5.29 -2.48
N MET A 706 13.39 4.06 -2.42
CA MET A 706 12.61 3.46 -3.51
C MET A 706 13.38 3.50 -4.83
N MET A 707 14.67 3.16 -4.80
CA MET A 707 15.56 2.99 -5.96
C MET A 707 16.25 1.62 -5.94
N GLN A 708 15.67 0.67 -5.21
CA GLN A 708 16.27 -0.64 -4.97
C GLN A 708 16.18 -1.51 -6.23
N SER A 709 17.25 -2.23 -6.55
CA SER A 709 17.23 -3.26 -7.59
C SER A 709 16.80 -4.59 -6.96
N GLN A 710 15.52 -4.95 -7.10
CA GLN A 710 15.00 -6.25 -6.67
C GLN A 710 14.28 -6.99 -7.79
N ASN A 711 14.51 -8.30 -7.88
CA ASN A 711 13.83 -9.14 -8.86
C ASN A 711 12.52 -9.61 -8.23
N MET A 712 11.43 -9.03 -8.68
CA MET A 712 10.09 -9.32 -8.16
C MET A 712 9.34 -10.35 -9.00
N VAL A 713 9.91 -10.85 -10.10
CA VAL A 713 9.32 -11.91 -10.93
C VAL A 713 8.98 -13.16 -10.10
N PRO A 714 9.83 -13.65 -9.17
CA PRO A 714 9.48 -14.81 -8.35
C PRO A 714 8.33 -14.56 -7.36
N VAL A 715 8.11 -13.30 -6.96
CA VAL A 715 7.06 -12.92 -6.01
C VAL A 715 5.71 -12.75 -6.71
N ASN A 716 5.70 -12.15 -7.90
CA ASN A 716 4.51 -11.96 -8.75
C ASN A 716 3.29 -11.41 -8.00
N ASP A 717 3.51 -10.39 -7.15
CA ASP A 717 2.45 -9.72 -6.37
C ASP A 717 1.77 -8.57 -7.15
N GLY A 718 2.11 -8.44 -8.44
CA GLY A 718 1.59 -7.41 -9.33
C GLY A 718 2.18 -6.03 -9.06
N TYR A 719 3.36 -5.90 -8.44
CA TYR A 719 4.05 -4.61 -8.31
C TYR A 719 5.45 -4.66 -8.92
N THR A 720 5.93 -3.50 -9.34
CA THR A 720 7.28 -3.32 -9.88
C THR A 720 8.36 -3.52 -8.81
N ALA A 721 9.62 -3.51 -9.23
CA ALA A 721 10.80 -3.64 -8.39
C ALA A 721 11.03 -2.44 -7.45
N PHE A 722 10.53 -1.26 -7.81
CA PHE A 722 10.69 -0.05 -7.01
C PHE A 722 9.68 -0.12 -5.88
N ARG A 723 10.19 -0.10 -4.64
CA ARG A 723 9.36 -0.37 -3.47
C ARG A 723 9.66 0.60 -2.34
N GLY A 724 8.60 1.23 -1.82
CA GLY A 724 8.66 2.19 -0.72
C GLY A 724 7.35 2.26 0.04
N LEU A 725 7.40 2.38 1.37
CA LEU A 725 6.22 2.31 2.23
C LEU A 725 5.74 3.67 2.76
N LEU A 726 6.49 4.75 2.50
CA LEU A 726 6.21 6.04 3.09
C LEU A 726 5.18 6.83 2.28
N ALA A 727 4.10 7.18 2.97
CA ALA A 727 3.06 8.08 2.50
C ALA A 727 2.76 9.12 3.57
N THR A 728 2.09 10.19 3.17
CA THR A 728 1.69 11.26 4.07
C THR A 728 0.42 10.91 4.84
N THR A 729 0.23 11.56 5.99
CA THR A 729 -1.03 11.53 6.77
C THR A 729 -2.23 12.11 6.01
N SER A 730 -1.99 12.92 4.97
CA SER A 730 -3.02 13.49 4.10
C SER A 730 -3.81 12.41 3.37
N ARG A 731 -5.13 12.34 3.62
CA ARG A 731 -6.04 11.37 3.01
C ARG A 731 -7.23 12.08 2.38
N MET A 732 -7.51 11.79 1.12
CA MET A 732 -8.67 12.33 0.41
C MET A 732 -9.37 11.22 -0.38
N ARG A 733 -10.69 11.08 -0.19
CA ARG A 733 -11.50 10.18 -1.05
C ARG A 733 -11.58 10.73 -2.46
N ASP A 734 -11.53 9.89 -3.47
CA ASP A 734 -11.74 10.34 -4.83
C ASP A 734 -13.21 10.80 -5.04
N PRO A 735 -13.46 11.99 -5.62
CA PRO A 735 -14.81 12.45 -5.95
C PRO A 735 -15.51 11.64 -7.05
N LEU A 736 -14.74 11.07 -7.98
CA LEU A 736 -15.23 10.25 -9.10
C LEU A 736 -15.50 8.81 -8.62
N ASN A 737 -14.62 8.25 -7.79
CA ASN A 737 -14.77 6.92 -7.20
C ASN A 737 -14.49 6.92 -5.68
N PRO A 738 -15.52 7.11 -4.82
CA PRO A 738 -15.35 7.26 -3.37
C PRO A 738 -14.70 6.08 -2.62
N ASN A 739 -14.56 4.92 -3.27
CA ASN A 739 -13.86 3.75 -2.76
C ASN A 739 -12.33 3.95 -2.76
N ILE A 740 -11.82 4.85 -3.62
CA ILE A 740 -10.41 5.18 -3.69
C ILE A 740 -10.09 6.24 -2.63
N VAL A 741 -9.08 5.97 -1.81
CA VAL A 741 -8.50 6.93 -0.87
C VAL A 741 -7.09 7.28 -1.32
N HIS A 742 -6.89 8.52 -1.72
CA HIS A 742 -5.61 9.05 -2.16
C HIS A 742 -4.75 9.51 -1.00
N ARG A 743 -3.44 9.38 -1.18
CA ARG A 743 -2.39 9.82 -0.25
C ARG A 743 -1.21 10.33 -1.06
N ARG A 744 -0.60 11.44 -0.65
CA ARG A 744 0.67 11.87 -1.27
C ARG A 744 1.76 10.90 -0.82
N ARG A 745 2.46 10.27 -1.75
CA ARG A 745 3.50 9.28 -1.47
C ARG A 745 4.88 9.89 -1.61
N MET A 746 5.83 9.40 -0.82
CA MET A 746 7.21 9.84 -0.94
C MET A 746 7.74 9.51 -2.34
N PRO A 747 8.29 10.49 -3.07
CA PRO A 747 8.89 10.23 -4.37
C PRO A 747 10.18 9.42 -4.21
N SER A 748 10.52 8.64 -5.22
CA SER A 748 11.84 8.03 -5.30
C SER A 748 12.89 9.14 -5.33
N HIS A 749 13.94 8.98 -4.54
CA HIS A 749 15.06 9.91 -4.59
C HIS A 749 16.38 9.32 -4.08
N GLY A 750 17.49 9.88 -4.53
CA GLY A 750 18.83 9.70 -3.99
C GLY A 750 19.41 11.04 -3.52
N VAL A 751 20.11 11.04 -2.39
CA VAL A 751 20.72 12.24 -1.81
C VAL A 751 22.11 11.98 -1.26
N ALA A 752 23.01 12.94 -1.48
CA ALA A 752 24.34 12.94 -0.90
C ALA A 752 24.30 13.26 0.61
N VAL A 753 25.18 12.60 1.37
CA VAL A 753 25.32 12.82 2.81
C VAL A 753 26.51 13.74 3.09
N PRO A 754 26.31 14.84 3.86
CA PRO A 754 27.40 15.72 4.26
C PRO A 754 28.50 14.97 5.01
N GLN A 755 29.74 15.10 4.53
CA GLN A 755 30.92 14.46 5.10
C GLN A 755 31.40 15.13 6.37
#